data_AF-A0A8C6ZQ80-F1
#
_entry.id   AF-A0A8C6ZQ80-F1
#
_cell.length_a   1.000
_cell.length_b   1.000
_cell.length_c   1.000
_cell.angle_alpha   90.00
_cell.angle_beta   90.00
_cell.angle_gamma   90.00
#
_symmetry.space_group_name_H-M   'P 1'
#
loop_
_entity.id
_entity.type
_entity.pdbx_description
1 polymer ?
#
loop_
_entity_poly.entity_id
_entity_poly.type
_entity_poly.pdbx_seq_one_letter_code
_entity_poly.pdbx_strand_id
1 'polypeptide(L)'
;IHYLISKGGSEALLQALATAARAQPPEEDTLRALLCLLARVGRRDRKFGLKVQRLEATDLILSLARKNLGHHLNLTHCLWVLRVCASSVTAGTTLGINGAMELLFKVITPYSKRHVRTVRAAIEALAALLKSKSNSRRAVNRGYLCGLLKLYQDWHDNDVSNNYIHIRRGLLICLKHITNIQLGRETFLDARGMEILFTSVQDCLSFKNLDPIVTTATQILRKCYPKEPLPVPTVGSFYSFSLPGKGSTERPCMVPEDDYESDGEEEVEKDLDDDDDDDDYDLETDVNKLMSRPLLDRPEMELKQYEAMCPELSHNFQSEEEKSLEDNTENLPSTPSYFIPSTTSMKLQNTQRTQSVTVTGPDPGEDFNVPMAEALQDVDSCEGEDMARTHGLALRSLPKEAAWYKQIFNTECETSINPSPEGRLKSSDIMRSLLKKHQGTIPFHNPCFYVSRAECVKSIPDYKFLAFPDFWGHQPPPYGKPMLERKCGVQRDRVLDDVRRFVQPSDVIGRTVFDLDEPRWVISIDPGAPDCLMFFSTFESGNLRKAIQVREFEYDLIMNADVNSDQHHQWFYFEVRDMKLAVSYRFNIINCEKLNSQFNYGMQLVMYSVKEALQGRPCWLRVGYDISYYKNHYRSCAAAAGGTRRRSYYTLAFSITFPHNDDVCYLAYHYPYTYSTMMSHLDILEQNRNPKKVYWRQQTLCQTLGGNPCPLLTITAMPESKKRDDLEEFCNRPYVFLMARVHPGESNASWVMKGTLEFLVSSDPIADLLRKCFIFKIIPMLNPDGVINGNHRCSLSGDDLNRQWLTPSSELHPTIYHSKGLLYYLRSVGRAPLVFCDYHGHSQKKNVFLYGCSIKETLWQAGCVVDTSVITEDVGYRTLPKILDKVAPAFVMNSCSFLVEKSRESTARVVAWQEMGVLRSYTMESTYCGCSHGLYKVIREMEKNEVYLLQIGLQLGTQELEEMGNKFCLGLLILHLKSLPCSKQVMAQAALLLDLEEEITDLRTHRSVIRIFRGFSCRSSCLGMHFGFSFKEMTLLVAEIFML
;
A
#
# COMPACT_ATOMS: atom_id res chain seq x y z
N ILE A 1 21.63 -5.33 -45.71
CA ILE A 1 20.29 -4.71 -45.84
C ILE A 1 20.27 -3.28 -45.31
N HIS A 2 20.63 -3.01 -44.04
CA HIS A 2 20.64 -1.63 -43.50
C HIS A 2 21.53 -0.67 -44.30
N TYR A 3 22.71 -1.13 -44.73
CA TYR A 3 23.59 -0.36 -45.64
C TYR A 3 22.95 -0.08 -47.02
N LEU A 4 22.23 -1.05 -47.59
CA LEU A 4 21.49 -0.86 -48.85
C LEU A 4 20.39 0.20 -48.68
N ILE A 5 19.66 0.16 -47.56
CA ILE A 5 18.61 1.14 -47.24
C ILE A 5 19.21 2.55 -47.06
N SER A 6 20.35 2.69 -46.38
CA SER A 6 21.00 4.00 -46.18
C SER A 6 21.52 4.62 -47.49
N LYS A 7 21.74 3.81 -48.52
CA LYS A 7 22.11 4.24 -49.87
C LYS A 7 20.92 4.39 -50.83
N GLY A 8 19.68 4.37 -50.32
CA GLY A 8 18.47 4.55 -51.15
C GLY A 8 18.03 3.32 -51.94
N GLY A 9 18.53 2.13 -51.60
CA GLY A 9 18.24 0.91 -52.35
C GLY A 9 16.77 0.47 -52.30
N SER A 10 16.00 0.86 -51.27
CA SER A 10 14.54 0.65 -51.23
C SER A 10 13.80 1.45 -52.29
N GLU A 11 14.21 2.70 -52.52
CA GLU A 11 13.67 3.60 -53.53
C GLU A 11 14.02 3.11 -54.93
N ALA A 12 15.26 2.68 -55.14
CA ALA A 12 15.71 2.10 -56.40
C ALA A 12 14.91 0.82 -56.77
N LEU A 13 14.66 -0.06 -55.79
CA LEU A 13 13.84 -1.25 -56.01
C LEU A 13 12.37 -0.91 -56.32
N LEU A 14 11.81 0.15 -55.70
CA LEU A 14 10.45 0.62 -55.99
C LEU A 14 10.36 1.21 -57.41
N GLN A 15 11.36 1.97 -57.83
CA GLN A 15 11.45 2.48 -59.20
C GLN A 15 11.61 1.35 -60.21
N ALA A 16 12.44 0.36 -59.93
CA ALA A 16 12.59 -0.83 -60.78
C ALA A 16 11.27 -1.60 -60.92
N LEU A 17 10.51 -1.75 -59.82
CA LEU A 17 9.16 -2.34 -59.87
C LEU A 17 8.22 -1.50 -60.75
N ALA A 18 8.25 -0.18 -60.63
CA ALA A 18 7.42 0.71 -61.46
C ALA A 18 7.75 0.61 -62.94
N THR A 19 9.03 0.53 -63.31
CA THR A 19 9.48 0.34 -64.69
C THR A 19 9.05 -1.03 -65.23
N ALA A 20 9.32 -2.10 -64.47
CA ALA A 20 8.98 -3.47 -64.88
C ALA A 20 7.46 -3.66 -65.03
N ALA A 21 6.66 -3.03 -64.18
CA ALA A 21 5.20 -3.13 -64.23
C ALA A 21 4.55 -2.35 -65.38
N ARG A 22 5.28 -1.39 -65.97
CA ARG A 22 4.84 -0.60 -67.14
C ARG A 22 5.30 -1.19 -68.48
N ALA A 23 6.22 -2.15 -68.47
CA ALA A 23 6.67 -2.85 -69.68
C ALA A 23 5.51 -3.66 -70.31
N GLN A 24 5.45 -3.71 -71.65
CA GLN A 24 4.49 -4.53 -72.38
C GLN A 24 5.22 -5.55 -73.29
N PRO A 25 5.06 -6.87 -73.06
CA PRO A 25 4.37 -7.50 -71.93
C PRO A 25 5.18 -7.40 -70.62
N PRO A 26 4.53 -7.35 -69.45
CA PRO A 26 5.23 -7.35 -68.18
C PRO A 26 5.91 -8.70 -67.93
N GLU A 27 7.19 -8.68 -67.61
CA GLU A 27 7.97 -9.87 -67.32
C GLU A 27 7.66 -10.38 -65.90
N GLU A 28 6.80 -11.41 -65.79
CA GLU A 28 6.26 -11.87 -64.50
C GLU A 28 7.33 -12.34 -63.50
N ASP A 29 8.39 -12.98 -63.97
CA ASP A 29 9.47 -13.47 -63.11
C ASP A 29 10.27 -12.32 -62.49
N THR A 30 10.54 -11.28 -63.28
CA THR A 30 11.19 -10.05 -62.82
C THR A 30 10.32 -9.32 -61.80
N LEU A 31 9.01 -9.20 -62.05
CA LEU A 31 8.06 -8.62 -61.10
C LEU A 31 8.02 -9.41 -59.78
N ARG A 32 7.98 -10.74 -59.85
CA ARG A 32 7.96 -11.60 -58.65
C ARG A 32 9.25 -11.45 -57.83
N ALA A 33 10.41 -11.43 -58.49
CA ALA A 33 11.70 -11.22 -57.83
C ALA A 33 11.77 -9.86 -57.13
N LEU A 34 11.32 -8.80 -57.79
CA LEU A 34 11.27 -7.45 -57.24
C LEU A 34 10.32 -7.35 -56.03
N LEU A 35 9.12 -7.91 -56.11
CA LEU A 35 8.16 -7.93 -55.00
C LEU A 35 8.72 -8.71 -53.79
N CYS A 36 9.38 -9.85 -54.02
CA CYS A 36 10.10 -10.60 -52.97
C CYS A 36 11.15 -9.76 -52.26
N LEU A 37 12.00 -9.08 -53.04
CA LEU A 37 13.08 -8.24 -52.52
C LEU A 37 12.51 -7.06 -51.74
N LEU A 38 11.50 -6.38 -52.28
CA LEU A 38 10.82 -5.26 -51.63
C LEU A 38 10.19 -5.66 -50.29
N ALA A 39 9.51 -6.81 -50.23
CA ALA A 39 8.95 -7.32 -48.97
C ALA A 39 10.02 -7.60 -47.92
N ARG A 40 11.20 -8.10 -48.31
CA ARG A 40 12.33 -8.37 -47.38
C ARG A 40 13.03 -7.09 -46.93
N VAL A 41 13.32 -6.18 -47.86
CA VAL A 41 14.02 -4.91 -47.59
C VAL A 41 13.12 -3.99 -46.78
N GLY A 42 11.86 -3.83 -47.19
CA GLY A 42 10.93 -2.91 -46.52
C GLY A 42 10.62 -3.32 -45.08
N ARG A 43 10.64 -4.62 -44.72
CA ARG A 43 10.52 -5.06 -43.31
C ARG A 43 11.59 -4.46 -42.40
N ARG A 44 12.74 -4.06 -42.94
CA ARG A 44 13.85 -3.44 -42.20
C ARG A 44 13.92 -1.92 -42.40
N ASP A 45 13.05 -1.34 -43.23
CA ASP A 45 12.96 0.10 -43.48
C ASP A 45 11.69 0.70 -42.85
N ARG A 46 11.85 1.38 -41.71
CA ARG A 46 10.72 2.02 -40.99
C ARG A 46 10.00 3.09 -41.80
N LYS A 47 10.65 3.67 -42.83
CA LYS A 47 10.10 4.74 -43.68
C LYS A 47 9.58 4.20 -45.02
N PHE A 48 9.57 2.89 -45.23
CA PHE A 48 9.19 2.28 -46.51
C PHE A 48 7.83 2.74 -47.03
N GLY A 49 6.78 2.72 -46.20
CA GLY A 49 5.45 3.19 -46.58
C GLY A 49 5.42 4.65 -47.04
N LEU A 50 6.18 5.53 -46.39
CA LEU A 50 6.30 6.95 -46.79
C LEU A 50 7.03 7.09 -48.14
N LYS A 51 8.04 6.25 -48.40
CA LYS A 51 8.76 6.24 -49.68
C LYS A 51 7.86 5.79 -50.83
N VAL A 52 7.00 4.79 -50.60
CA VAL A 52 5.98 4.34 -51.56
C VAL A 52 5.01 5.46 -51.92
N GLN A 53 4.59 6.25 -50.92
CA GLN A 53 3.73 7.42 -51.16
C GLN A 53 4.45 8.51 -51.96
N ARG A 54 5.69 8.86 -51.58
CA ARG A 54 6.49 9.90 -52.27
C ARG A 54 6.77 9.57 -53.74
N LEU A 55 6.91 8.28 -54.07
CA LEU A 55 7.12 7.81 -55.44
C LEU A 55 5.81 7.51 -56.18
N GLU A 56 4.65 7.87 -55.61
CA GLU A 56 3.32 7.63 -56.18
C GLU A 56 3.07 6.15 -56.58
N ALA A 57 3.75 5.22 -55.89
CA ALA A 57 3.72 3.79 -56.22
C ALA A 57 2.57 3.04 -55.52
N THR A 58 1.71 3.75 -54.79
CA THR A 58 0.61 3.15 -54.00
C THR A 58 -0.42 2.46 -54.91
N ASP A 59 -0.90 3.17 -55.94
CA ASP A 59 -1.89 2.64 -56.88
C ASP A 59 -1.33 1.53 -57.76
N LEU A 60 -0.04 1.61 -58.07
CA LEU A 60 0.66 0.56 -58.81
C LEU A 60 0.61 -0.76 -58.05
N ILE A 61 1.00 -0.77 -56.77
CA ILE A 61 1.04 -1.97 -55.94
C ILE A 61 -0.37 -2.55 -55.76
N LEU A 62 -1.39 -1.70 -55.56
CA LEU A 62 -2.78 -2.13 -55.48
C LEU A 62 -3.32 -2.68 -56.81
N SER A 63 -2.97 -2.06 -57.93
CA SER A 63 -3.33 -2.53 -59.27
C SER A 63 -2.72 -3.89 -59.58
N LEU A 64 -1.44 -4.09 -59.26
CA LEU A 64 -0.77 -5.39 -59.38
C LEU A 64 -1.44 -6.46 -58.51
N ALA A 65 -1.86 -6.12 -57.28
CA ALA A 65 -2.61 -7.04 -56.43
C ALA A 65 -3.99 -7.40 -57.04
N ARG A 66 -4.74 -6.41 -57.56
CA ARG A 66 -6.06 -6.62 -58.20
C ARG A 66 -5.96 -7.52 -59.44
N LYS A 67 -4.95 -7.32 -60.28
CA LYS A 67 -4.72 -8.13 -61.49
C LYS A 67 -4.41 -9.59 -61.17
N ASN A 68 -3.80 -9.86 -60.02
CA ASN A 68 -3.37 -11.20 -59.62
C ASN A 68 -4.37 -11.93 -58.71
N LEU A 69 -5.64 -11.51 -58.61
CA LEU A 69 -6.62 -12.18 -57.74
C LEU A 69 -6.82 -13.67 -58.07
N GLY A 70 -6.68 -14.07 -59.34
CA GLY A 70 -6.72 -15.47 -59.78
C GLY A 70 -5.38 -16.22 -59.69
N HIS A 71 -4.27 -15.53 -59.41
CA HIS A 71 -2.91 -16.09 -59.38
C HIS A 71 -2.31 -16.01 -57.97
N HIS A 72 -2.69 -16.97 -57.11
CA HIS A 72 -2.40 -16.95 -55.67
C HIS A 72 -0.92 -16.79 -55.30
N LEU A 73 0.01 -17.34 -56.09
CA LEU A 73 1.44 -17.20 -55.82
C LEU A 73 1.90 -15.75 -56.04
N ASN A 74 1.55 -15.13 -57.16
CA ASN A 74 1.87 -13.73 -57.46
C ASN A 74 1.19 -12.79 -56.45
N LEU A 75 -0.08 -13.05 -56.14
CA LEU A 75 -0.85 -12.29 -55.15
C LEU A 75 -0.18 -12.31 -53.77
N THR A 76 0.35 -13.45 -53.33
CA THR A 76 1.02 -13.57 -52.02
C THR A 76 2.19 -12.58 -51.89
N HIS A 77 2.97 -12.40 -52.96
CA HIS A 77 4.09 -11.45 -52.96
C HIS A 77 3.62 -10.00 -52.92
N CYS A 78 2.56 -9.66 -53.66
CA CYS A 78 1.91 -8.34 -53.59
C CYS A 78 1.41 -8.04 -52.17
N LEU A 79 0.79 -9.02 -51.50
CA LEU A 79 0.25 -8.88 -50.14
C LEU A 79 1.37 -8.66 -49.11
N TRP A 80 2.53 -9.31 -49.25
CA TRP A 80 3.67 -9.06 -48.38
C TRP A 80 4.23 -7.65 -48.54
N VAL A 81 4.27 -7.12 -49.77
CA VAL A 81 4.65 -5.72 -50.01
C VAL A 81 3.62 -4.79 -49.39
N LEU A 82 2.31 -5.03 -49.60
CA LEU A 82 1.23 -4.23 -48.99
C LEU A 82 1.32 -4.18 -47.46
N ARG A 83 1.57 -5.32 -46.80
CA ARG A 83 1.78 -5.39 -45.34
C ARG A 83 2.90 -4.45 -44.89
N VAL A 84 3.98 -4.41 -45.65
CA VAL A 84 5.17 -3.61 -45.33
C VAL A 84 4.96 -2.13 -45.68
N CYS A 85 4.21 -1.81 -46.73
CA CYS A 85 3.77 -0.44 -47.00
C CYS A 85 2.91 0.10 -45.86
N ALA A 86 2.05 -0.73 -45.27
CA ALA A 86 1.21 -0.39 -44.12
C ALA A 86 1.96 -0.36 -42.77
N SER A 87 3.30 -0.40 -42.75
CA SER A 87 4.07 -0.37 -41.50
C SER A 87 3.99 0.97 -40.77
N SER A 88 3.72 2.08 -41.48
CA SER A 88 3.45 3.39 -40.88
C SER A 88 1.95 3.70 -40.90
N VAL A 89 1.47 4.39 -39.85
CA VAL A 89 0.05 4.73 -39.69
C VAL A 89 -0.46 5.62 -40.83
N THR A 90 0.35 6.57 -41.29
CA THR A 90 0.01 7.48 -42.40
C THR A 90 -0.11 6.74 -43.73
N ALA A 91 0.87 5.89 -44.08
CA ALA A 91 0.83 5.09 -45.29
C ALA A 91 -0.30 4.06 -45.28
N GLY A 92 -0.55 3.43 -44.13
CA GLY A 92 -1.70 2.55 -43.94
C GLY A 92 -3.03 3.28 -44.17
N THR A 93 -3.17 4.52 -43.69
CA THR A 93 -4.39 5.32 -43.89
C THR A 93 -4.64 5.60 -45.37
N THR A 94 -3.62 6.02 -46.13
CA THR A 94 -3.74 6.23 -47.58
C THR A 94 -4.07 4.96 -48.35
N LEU A 95 -3.44 3.83 -48.01
CA LEU A 95 -3.78 2.54 -48.61
C LEU A 95 -5.26 2.16 -48.34
N GLY A 96 -5.74 2.42 -47.13
CA GLY A 96 -7.14 2.20 -46.77
C GLY A 96 -8.12 3.06 -47.57
N ILE A 97 -7.77 4.33 -47.85
CA ILE A 97 -8.57 5.23 -48.71
C ILE A 97 -8.62 4.69 -50.15
N ASN A 98 -7.51 4.18 -50.66
CA ASN A 98 -7.40 3.65 -52.03
C ASN A 98 -7.99 2.23 -52.22
N GLY A 99 -8.81 1.77 -51.27
CA GLY A 99 -9.56 0.52 -51.39
C GLY A 99 -8.75 -0.75 -51.10
N ALA A 100 -7.66 -0.66 -50.34
CA ALA A 100 -6.85 -1.82 -49.99
C ALA A 100 -7.61 -2.82 -49.10
N MET A 101 -8.47 -2.34 -48.19
CA MET A 101 -9.20 -3.22 -47.27
C MET A 101 -10.23 -4.08 -48.02
N GLU A 102 -10.95 -3.50 -48.97
CA GLU A 102 -11.90 -4.16 -49.88
C GLU A 102 -11.24 -5.29 -50.66
N LEU A 103 -10.02 -5.04 -51.16
CA LEU A 103 -9.22 -6.06 -51.84
C LEU A 103 -8.89 -7.21 -50.88
N LEU A 104 -8.46 -6.90 -49.66
CA LEU A 104 -8.09 -7.93 -48.68
C LEU A 104 -9.29 -8.79 -48.26
N PHE A 105 -10.47 -8.19 -48.04
CA PHE A 105 -11.69 -8.94 -47.71
C PHE A 105 -12.16 -9.86 -48.84
N LYS A 106 -11.84 -9.57 -50.10
CA LYS A 106 -12.08 -10.51 -51.23
C LYS A 106 -11.14 -11.72 -51.23
N VAL A 107 -9.98 -11.61 -50.58
CA VAL A 107 -8.94 -12.66 -50.54
C VAL A 107 -9.04 -13.52 -49.28
N ILE A 108 -9.50 -12.94 -48.16
CA ILE A 108 -9.68 -13.67 -46.90
C ILE A 108 -10.96 -14.51 -47.00
N THR A 109 -10.78 -15.83 -47.10
CA THR A 109 -11.87 -16.79 -47.22
C THR A 109 -12.24 -17.42 -45.87
N PRO A 110 -13.43 -18.04 -45.78
CA PRO A 110 -13.71 -19.10 -44.80
C PRO A 110 -12.66 -20.22 -44.84
N TYR A 111 -12.73 -21.11 -43.86
CA TYR A 111 -11.83 -22.23 -43.64
C TYR A 111 -11.56 -22.99 -44.93
N SER A 112 -10.28 -23.07 -45.29
CA SER A 112 -9.83 -23.78 -46.48
C SER A 112 -8.41 -24.29 -46.30
N LYS A 113 -8.17 -25.50 -46.78
CA LYS A 113 -6.82 -26.09 -46.85
C LYS A 113 -6.05 -25.59 -48.08
N ARG A 114 -6.70 -24.85 -48.98
CA ARG A 114 -6.09 -24.30 -50.21
C ARG A 114 -5.63 -22.86 -49.99
N HIS A 115 -4.53 -22.48 -50.62
CA HIS A 115 -4.01 -21.10 -50.64
C HIS A 115 -3.81 -20.44 -49.27
N VAL A 116 -3.60 -21.24 -48.21
CA VAL A 116 -3.41 -20.82 -46.81
C VAL A 116 -2.35 -19.73 -46.67
N ARG A 117 -1.24 -19.82 -47.41
CA ARG A 117 -0.17 -18.79 -47.40
C ARG A 117 -0.67 -17.43 -47.88
N THR A 118 -1.55 -17.41 -48.88
CA THR A 118 -2.15 -16.20 -49.44
C THR A 118 -3.16 -15.61 -48.47
N VAL A 119 -4.05 -16.44 -47.89
CA VAL A 119 -5.01 -16.01 -46.86
C VAL A 119 -4.29 -15.41 -45.66
N ARG A 120 -3.25 -16.09 -45.16
CA ARG A 120 -2.40 -15.58 -44.08
C ARG A 120 -1.77 -14.23 -44.43
N ALA A 121 -1.19 -14.10 -45.64
CA ALA A 121 -0.58 -12.85 -46.07
C ALA A 121 -1.60 -11.70 -46.14
N ALA A 122 -2.84 -11.98 -46.56
CA ALA A 122 -3.92 -11.01 -46.60
C ALA A 122 -4.33 -10.55 -45.19
N ILE A 123 -4.49 -11.47 -44.25
CA ILE A 123 -4.82 -11.16 -42.84
C ILE A 123 -3.70 -10.33 -42.19
N GLU A 124 -2.44 -10.69 -42.41
CA GLU A 124 -1.31 -9.94 -41.85
C GLU A 124 -1.21 -8.52 -42.45
N ALA A 125 -1.55 -8.34 -43.73
CA ALA A 125 -1.64 -7.03 -44.35
C ALA A 125 -2.82 -6.21 -43.81
N LEU A 126 -3.98 -6.85 -43.60
CA LEU A 126 -5.17 -6.22 -43.02
C LEU A 126 -4.89 -5.75 -41.59
N ALA A 127 -4.29 -6.59 -40.76
CA ALA A 127 -3.87 -6.23 -39.40
C ALA A 127 -2.94 -5.01 -39.39
N ALA A 128 -2.00 -4.93 -40.34
CA ALA A 128 -1.12 -3.76 -40.46
C ALA A 128 -1.89 -2.47 -40.81
N LEU A 129 -2.87 -2.54 -41.73
CA LEU A 129 -3.72 -1.40 -42.09
C LEU A 129 -4.60 -0.92 -40.93
N LEU A 130 -5.13 -1.84 -40.13
CA LEU A 130 -6.05 -1.56 -39.03
C LEU A 130 -5.37 -0.89 -37.82
N LYS A 131 -4.03 -0.84 -37.77
CA LYS A 131 -3.32 -0.01 -36.78
C LYS A 131 -3.69 1.47 -36.85
N SER A 132 -4.14 1.95 -38.02
CA SER A 132 -4.69 3.30 -38.15
C SER A 132 -6.11 3.37 -37.59
N LYS A 133 -6.34 4.26 -36.62
CA LYS A 133 -7.69 4.56 -36.08
C LYS A 133 -8.68 4.92 -37.20
N SER A 134 -8.23 5.67 -38.21
CA SER A 134 -9.04 6.03 -39.38
C SER A 134 -9.50 4.82 -40.20
N ASN A 135 -8.60 3.85 -40.42
CA ASN A 135 -8.96 2.60 -41.10
C ASN A 135 -9.84 1.70 -40.24
N SER A 136 -9.59 1.63 -38.93
CA SER A 136 -10.47 0.92 -38.00
C SER A 136 -11.90 1.48 -38.05
N ARG A 137 -12.07 2.81 -38.07
CA ARG A 137 -13.39 3.45 -38.24
C ARG A 137 -14.04 3.10 -39.58
N ARG A 138 -13.28 3.14 -40.69
CA ARG A 138 -13.76 2.69 -42.01
C ARG A 138 -14.19 1.22 -42.01
N ALA A 139 -13.44 0.35 -41.33
CA ALA A 139 -13.76 -1.07 -41.24
C ALA A 139 -15.08 -1.30 -40.49
N VAL A 140 -15.30 -0.59 -39.39
CA VAL A 140 -16.57 -0.64 -38.65
C VAL A 140 -17.73 -0.14 -39.51
N ASN A 141 -17.61 1.04 -40.12
CA ASN A 141 -18.68 1.62 -40.96
C ASN A 141 -19.04 0.76 -42.18
N ARG A 142 -18.15 -0.13 -42.62
CA ARG A 142 -18.37 -1.06 -43.74
C ARG A 142 -18.84 -2.44 -43.30
N GLY A 143 -19.10 -2.66 -42.01
CA GLY A 143 -19.55 -3.95 -41.46
C GLY A 143 -18.46 -5.03 -41.42
N TYR A 144 -17.19 -4.67 -41.58
CA TYR A 144 -16.08 -5.63 -41.64
C TYR A 144 -15.80 -6.32 -40.30
N LEU A 145 -16.15 -5.68 -39.18
CA LEU A 145 -16.01 -6.29 -37.85
C LEU A 145 -16.82 -7.58 -37.74
N CYS A 146 -18.10 -7.54 -38.12
CA CYS A 146 -18.98 -8.71 -38.09
C CYS A 146 -18.47 -9.82 -39.04
N GLY A 147 -17.94 -9.43 -40.21
CA GLY A 147 -17.30 -10.36 -41.14
C GLY A 147 -16.06 -11.04 -40.54
N LEU A 148 -15.21 -10.30 -39.81
CA LEU A 148 -14.03 -10.84 -39.14
C LEU A 148 -14.39 -11.79 -37.99
N LEU A 149 -15.44 -11.48 -37.21
CA LEU A 149 -15.95 -12.38 -36.18
C LEU A 149 -16.43 -13.71 -36.78
N LYS A 150 -17.22 -13.65 -37.86
CA LYS A 150 -17.70 -14.85 -38.58
C LYS A 150 -16.55 -15.67 -39.14
N LEU A 151 -15.57 -15.01 -39.77
CA LEU A 151 -14.36 -15.68 -40.27
C LEU A 151 -13.57 -16.33 -39.13
N TYR A 152 -13.42 -15.64 -38.00
CA TYR A 152 -12.71 -16.20 -36.85
C TYR A 152 -13.39 -17.45 -36.31
N GLN A 153 -14.71 -17.41 -36.12
CA GLN A 153 -15.50 -18.54 -35.65
C GLN A 153 -15.43 -19.72 -36.62
N ASP A 154 -15.61 -19.49 -37.91
CA ASP A 154 -15.52 -20.54 -38.93
C ASP A 154 -14.12 -21.20 -38.96
N TRP A 155 -13.04 -20.42 -38.88
CA TRP A 155 -11.69 -20.97 -38.75
C TRP A 155 -11.44 -21.66 -37.41
N HIS A 156 -12.13 -21.25 -36.34
CA HIS A 156 -12.00 -21.88 -35.03
C HIS A 156 -12.67 -23.26 -34.99
N ASP A 157 -13.89 -23.35 -35.49
CA ASP A 157 -14.73 -24.55 -35.42
C ASP A 157 -14.18 -25.66 -36.35
N ASN A 158 -13.58 -25.27 -37.49
CA ASN A 158 -13.09 -26.21 -38.50
C ASN A 158 -11.59 -26.56 -38.40
N ASP A 159 -10.75 -25.78 -37.69
CA ASP A 159 -9.34 -26.11 -37.46
C ASP A 159 -9.14 -27.10 -36.30
N VAL A 160 -9.82 -28.26 -36.37
CA VAL A 160 -9.82 -29.29 -35.32
C VAL A 160 -8.41 -29.79 -34.99
N SER A 161 -7.51 -29.82 -35.98
CA SER A 161 -6.11 -30.23 -35.79
C SER A 161 -5.18 -29.12 -35.30
N ASN A 162 -5.68 -27.89 -35.10
CA ASN A 162 -4.90 -26.71 -34.70
C ASN A 162 -3.66 -26.45 -35.57
N ASN A 163 -3.76 -26.72 -36.88
CA ASN A 163 -2.64 -26.54 -37.82
C ASN A 163 -2.55 -25.09 -38.32
N TYR A 164 -3.62 -24.31 -38.16
CA TYR A 164 -3.78 -22.97 -38.70
C TYR A 164 -3.96 -21.90 -37.61
N ILE A 165 -3.37 -22.14 -36.42
CA ILE A 165 -3.33 -21.21 -35.26
C ILE A 165 -2.97 -19.77 -35.66
N HIS A 166 -2.05 -19.61 -36.61
CA HIS A 166 -1.59 -18.31 -37.08
C HIS A 166 -2.65 -17.52 -37.85
N ILE A 167 -3.59 -18.19 -38.53
CA ILE A 167 -4.73 -17.55 -39.20
C ILE A 167 -5.73 -17.06 -38.15
N ARG A 168 -6.13 -17.94 -37.22
CA ARG A 168 -7.02 -17.61 -36.09
C ARG A 168 -6.47 -16.42 -35.30
N ARG A 169 -5.18 -16.46 -34.94
CA ARG A 169 -4.49 -15.35 -34.26
C ARG A 169 -4.46 -14.07 -35.11
N GLY A 170 -4.23 -14.17 -36.42
CA GLY A 170 -4.23 -13.01 -37.30
C GLY A 170 -5.58 -12.30 -37.36
N LEU A 171 -6.68 -13.06 -37.39
CA LEU A 171 -8.04 -12.53 -37.34
C LEU A 171 -8.32 -11.83 -36.01
N LEU A 172 -7.91 -12.43 -34.89
CA LEU A 172 -7.99 -11.79 -33.57
C LEU A 172 -7.18 -10.49 -33.51
N ILE A 173 -5.98 -10.44 -34.11
CA ILE A 173 -5.19 -9.19 -34.16
C ILE A 173 -5.93 -8.09 -34.93
N CYS A 174 -6.65 -8.43 -36.00
CA CYS A 174 -7.49 -7.47 -36.71
C CYS A 174 -8.60 -6.92 -35.80
N LEU A 175 -9.32 -7.80 -35.10
CA LEU A 175 -10.36 -7.42 -34.12
C LEU A 175 -9.78 -6.58 -32.97
N LYS A 176 -8.61 -6.95 -32.45
CA LYS A 176 -7.88 -6.18 -31.43
C LYS A 176 -7.61 -4.75 -31.88
N HIS A 177 -7.18 -4.55 -33.12
CA HIS A 177 -6.93 -3.20 -33.64
C HIS A 177 -8.23 -2.40 -33.82
N ILE A 178 -9.29 -3.02 -34.31
CA ILE A 178 -10.58 -2.33 -34.47
C ILE A 178 -11.17 -1.91 -33.12
N THR A 179 -11.05 -2.75 -32.10
CA THR A 179 -11.56 -2.47 -30.74
C THR A 179 -10.74 -1.43 -29.96
N ASN A 180 -9.65 -0.90 -30.54
CA ASN A 180 -8.95 0.26 -29.97
C ASN A 180 -9.79 1.54 -30.02
N ILE A 181 -10.73 1.66 -30.98
CA ILE A 181 -11.66 2.79 -31.07
C ILE A 181 -12.98 2.43 -30.40
N GLN A 182 -13.66 3.43 -29.84
CA GLN A 182 -14.93 3.23 -29.14
C GLN A 182 -16.02 2.61 -30.01
N LEU A 183 -16.27 3.19 -31.19
CA LEU A 183 -17.24 2.66 -32.16
C LEU A 183 -16.98 1.17 -32.47
N GLY A 184 -15.70 0.76 -32.49
CA GLY A 184 -15.32 -0.63 -32.69
C GLY A 184 -15.63 -1.54 -31.50
N ARG A 185 -15.56 -1.03 -30.26
CA ARG A 185 -15.98 -1.77 -29.05
C ARG A 185 -17.50 -1.92 -29.00
N GLU A 186 -18.24 -0.85 -29.26
CA GLU A 186 -19.72 -0.86 -29.32
C GLU A 186 -20.22 -1.86 -30.36
N THR A 187 -19.71 -1.76 -31.60
CA THR A 187 -20.08 -2.70 -32.67
C THR A 187 -19.67 -4.14 -32.34
N PHE A 188 -18.57 -4.34 -31.60
CA PHE A 188 -18.16 -5.66 -31.14
C PHE A 188 -19.14 -6.25 -30.11
N LEU A 189 -19.64 -5.42 -29.19
CA LEU A 189 -20.67 -5.81 -28.22
C LEU A 189 -21.99 -6.15 -28.93
N ASP A 190 -22.46 -5.28 -29.83
CA ASP A 190 -23.70 -5.50 -30.61
C ASP A 190 -23.65 -6.78 -31.45
N ALA A 191 -22.45 -7.14 -31.93
CA ALA A 191 -22.22 -8.35 -32.71
C ALA A 191 -22.04 -9.63 -31.85
N ARG A 192 -22.35 -9.59 -30.55
CA ARG A 192 -22.15 -10.69 -29.59
C ARG A 192 -20.70 -11.19 -29.54
N GLY A 193 -19.76 -10.27 -29.77
CA GLY A 193 -18.33 -10.59 -29.83
C GLY A 193 -17.79 -11.12 -28.49
N MET A 194 -18.38 -10.67 -27.37
CA MET A 194 -18.00 -11.13 -26.03
C MET A 194 -18.27 -12.63 -25.87
N GLU A 195 -19.47 -13.10 -26.24
CA GLU A 195 -19.83 -14.52 -26.11
C GLU A 195 -19.06 -15.39 -27.10
N ILE A 196 -18.88 -14.94 -28.34
CA ILE A 196 -18.12 -15.67 -29.37
C ILE A 196 -16.68 -15.89 -28.91
N LEU A 197 -15.99 -14.81 -28.47
CA LEU A 197 -14.60 -14.93 -28.04
C LEU A 197 -14.47 -15.66 -26.70
N PHE A 198 -15.41 -15.47 -25.76
CA PHE A 198 -15.38 -16.18 -24.49
C PHE A 198 -15.50 -17.69 -24.68
N THR A 199 -16.47 -18.14 -25.49
CA THR A 199 -16.66 -19.57 -25.82
C THR A 199 -15.40 -20.14 -26.47
N SER A 200 -14.84 -19.43 -27.46
CA SER A 200 -13.63 -19.88 -28.13
C SER A 200 -12.42 -19.98 -27.21
N VAL A 201 -12.30 -19.08 -26.22
CA VAL A 201 -11.25 -19.17 -25.21
C VAL A 201 -11.42 -20.43 -24.37
N GLN A 202 -12.63 -20.74 -23.91
CA GLN A 202 -12.90 -21.94 -23.11
C GLN A 202 -12.46 -23.22 -23.84
N ASP A 203 -12.76 -23.33 -25.14
CA ASP A 203 -12.36 -24.47 -25.98
C ASP A 203 -10.83 -24.61 -26.12
N CYS A 204 -10.09 -23.51 -25.91
CA CYS A 204 -8.64 -23.47 -26.07
C CYS A 204 -7.85 -23.67 -24.76
N LEU A 205 -8.47 -23.52 -23.58
CA LEU A 205 -7.76 -23.49 -22.29
C LEU A 205 -6.99 -24.77 -21.97
N SER A 206 -7.44 -25.93 -22.49
CA SER A 206 -6.77 -27.21 -22.28
C SER A 206 -5.48 -27.41 -23.10
N PHE A 207 -5.18 -26.53 -24.06
CA PHE A 207 -4.10 -26.72 -25.03
C PHE A 207 -3.04 -25.61 -24.96
N LYS A 208 -1.86 -25.92 -24.41
CA LYS A 208 -0.75 -24.94 -24.26
C LYS A 208 -0.30 -24.26 -25.56
N ASN A 209 -0.35 -24.97 -26.70
CA ASN A 209 0.00 -24.39 -28.01
C ASN A 209 -0.98 -23.29 -28.47
N LEU A 210 -2.16 -23.19 -27.85
CA LEU A 210 -3.18 -22.17 -28.14
C LEU A 210 -3.09 -20.93 -27.26
N ASP A 211 -2.12 -20.87 -26.32
CA ASP A 211 -1.89 -19.70 -25.47
C ASP A 211 -1.83 -18.36 -26.21
N PRO A 212 -1.22 -18.23 -27.40
CA PRO A 212 -1.23 -16.98 -28.17
C PRO A 212 -2.63 -16.52 -28.60
N ILE A 213 -3.54 -17.47 -28.88
CA ILE A 213 -4.94 -17.18 -29.22
C ILE A 213 -5.66 -16.71 -27.95
N VAL A 214 -5.58 -17.52 -26.88
CA VAL A 214 -6.18 -17.22 -25.57
C VAL A 214 -5.77 -15.84 -25.07
N THR A 215 -4.48 -15.51 -25.13
CA THR A 215 -3.95 -14.22 -24.69
C THR A 215 -4.51 -13.06 -25.51
N THR A 216 -4.56 -13.21 -26.85
CA THR A 216 -5.07 -12.14 -27.73
C THR A 216 -6.57 -11.93 -27.52
N ALA A 217 -7.35 -13.01 -27.43
CA ALA A 217 -8.78 -12.94 -27.18
C ALA A 217 -9.09 -12.34 -25.79
N THR A 218 -8.37 -12.74 -24.74
CA THR A 218 -8.53 -12.18 -23.38
C THR A 218 -8.26 -10.67 -23.35
N GLN A 219 -7.28 -10.18 -24.12
CA GLN A 219 -7.02 -8.74 -24.27
C GLN A 219 -8.19 -7.99 -24.93
N ILE A 220 -8.83 -8.59 -25.93
CA ILE A 220 -10.02 -8.01 -26.58
C ILE A 220 -11.20 -8.01 -25.61
N LEU A 221 -11.47 -9.13 -24.94
CA LEU A 221 -12.54 -9.27 -23.95
C LEU A 221 -12.42 -8.22 -22.84
N ARG A 222 -11.25 -8.09 -22.20
CA ARG A 222 -11.01 -7.07 -21.16
C ARG A 222 -11.17 -5.64 -21.68
N LYS A 223 -10.78 -5.39 -22.93
CA LYS A 223 -10.90 -4.08 -23.58
C LYS A 223 -12.35 -3.71 -23.86
N CYS A 224 -13.13 -4.66 -24.36
CA CYS A 224 -14.53 -4.46 -24.74
C CYS A 224 -15.51 -4.62 -23.58
N TYR A 225 -15.06 -5.14 -22.43
CA TYR A 225 -15.89 -5.22 -21.23
C TYR A 225 -16.44 -3.83 -20.86
N PRO A 226 -17.78 -3.67 -20.73
CA PRO A 226 -18.44 -2.39 -20.44
C PRO A 226 -17.90 -1.72 -19.17
N LYS A 227 -17.76 -0.39 -19.20
CA LYS A 227 -17.22 0.36 -18.07
C LYS A 227 -18.36 0.83 -17.19
N GLU A 228 -18.22 0.62 -15.89
CA GLU A 228 -19.27 0.91 -14.90
C GLU A 228 -18.70 1.76 -13.74
N PRO A 229 -19.53 2.60 -13.09
CA PRO A 229 -19.15 3.22 -11.82
C PRO A 229 -19.11 2.17 -10.71
N LEU A 230 -18.43 2.47 -9.60
CA LEU A 230 -18.48 1.62 -8.41
C LEU A 230 -19.92 1.56 -7.86
N PRO A 231 -20.37 0.42 -7.28
CA PRO A 231 -21.72 0.27 -6.75
C PRO A 231 -21.87 0.90 -5.35
N VAL A 232 -21.51 2.18 -5.25
CA VAL A 232 -21.67 3.06 -4.08
C VAL A 232 -22.32 4.38 -4.51
N PRO A 233 -23.06 5.07 -3.63
CA PRO A 233 -23.72 6.33 -3.98
C PRO A 233 -22.72 7.43 -4.38
N THR A 234 -21.57 7.48 -3.71
CA THR A 234 -20.50 8.46 -3.95
C THR A 234 -19.14 7.81 -3.80
N VAL A 235 -18.16 8.22 -4.61
CA VAL A 235 -16.75 7.76 -4.49
C VAL A 235 -16.08 8.32 -3.24
N GLY A 236 -16.48 9.53 -2.81
CA GLY A 236 -16.00 10.15 -1.57
C GLY A 236 -16.24 9.28 -0.33
N SER A 237 -15.40 9.48 0.68
CA SER A 237 -15.51 8.79 1.97
C SER A 237 -16.90 8.92 2.57
N PHE A 238 -17.37 7.84 3.19
CA PHE A 238 -18.58 7.84 4.01
C PHE A 238 -18.44 8.76 5.23
N TYR A 239 -17.23 8.89 5.76
CA TYR A 239 -16.93 9.75 6.90
C TYR A 239 -16.49 11.14 6.45
N SER A 240 -17.04 12.16 7.09
CA SER A 240 -16.66 13.56 6.88
C SER A 240 -16.30 14.22 8.20
N PHE A 241 -15.35 15.15 8.17
CA PHE A 241 -14.93 15.94 9.32
C PHE A 241 -15.00 17.44 9.00
N SER A 242 -15.62 18.22 9.88
CA SER A 242 -15.74 19.67 9.70
C SER A 242 -14.42 20.38 10.03
N LEU A 243 -13.85 21.07 9.05
CA LEU A 243 -12.57 21.77 9.24
C LEU A 243 -12.75 23.14 9.91
N PRO A 244 -11.85 23.54 10.82
CA PRO A 244 -11.82 24.89 11.38
C PRO A 244 -11.74 25.96 10.27
N GLY A 245 -12.51 27.05 10.41
CA GLY A 245 -12.43 28.22 9.51
C GLY A 245 -13.16 28.10 8.16
N LYS A 246 -13.68 26.93 7.78
CA LYS A 246 -14.61 26.79 6.63
C LYS A 246 -16.05 26.92 7.12
N GLY A 247 -16.72 28.02 6.75
CA GLY A 247 -18.18 28.11 6.85
C GLY A 247 -18.83 26.98 6.06
N SER A 248 -19.93 26.42 6.57
CA SER A 248 -20.68 25.32 5.96
C SER A 248 -20.97 25.61 4.48
N THR A 249 -20.14 25.10 3.59
CA THR A 249 -20.35 25.21 2.16
C THR A 249 -21.08 23.94 1.76
N GLU A 250 -22.34 24.10 1.35
CA GLU A 250 -23.12 23.06 0.73
C GLU A 250 -22.31 22.39 -0.39
N ARG A 251 -22.48 21.07 -0.51
CA ARG A 251 -21.91 20.27 -1.60
C ARG A 251 -22.29 20.93 -2.93
N PRO A 252 -21.38 21.09 -3.91
CA PRO A 252 -21.76 21.54 -5.24
C PRO A 252 -22.76 20.54 -5.83
N CYS A 253 -23.93 21.04 -6.21
CA CYS A 253 -24.95 20.25 -6.89
C CYS A 253 -24.42 19.90 -8.30
N MET A 254 -24.32 18.61 -8.61
CA MET A 254 -23.93 18.11 -9.93
C MET A 254 -25.04 18.44 -10.93
N VAL A 255 -24.71 19.20 -11.97
CA VAL A 255 -25.53 19.28 -13.20
C VAL A 255 -25.03 18.17 -14.15
N PRO A 256 -25.91 17.37 -14.77
CA PRO A 256 -25.48 16.49 -15.84
C PRO A 256 -25.20 17.34 -17.09
N GLU A 257 -23.93 17.47 -17.48
CA GLU A 257 -23.58 17.96 -18.82
C GLU A 257 -23.22 16.79 -19.73
N ASP A 258 -23.72 16.83 -20.96
CA ASP A 258 -23.55 15.82 -21.99
C ASP A 258 -22.08 15.66 -22.41
N ASP A 259 -21.63 14.41 -22.35
CA ASP A 259 -20.27 13.92 -22.55
C ASP A 259 -19.83 14.06 -24.03
N TYR A 260 -18.81 14.87 -24.33
CA TYR A 260 -18.04 14.78 -25.57
C TYR A 260 -16.73 14.01 -25.29
N GLU A 261 -16.67 12.75 -25.72
CA GLU A 261 -15.52 11.86 -25.49
C GLU A 261 -14.28 12.26 -26.30
N SER A 262 -13.19 12.56 -25.58
CA SER A 262 -11.85 12.73 -26.15
C SER A 262 -11.15 11.37 -26.26
N ASP A 263 -10.99 10.94 -27.50
CA ASP A 263 -10.59 9.59 -27.93
C ASP A 263 -9.05 9.41 -27.84
N GLY A 264 -8.51 9.33 -26.62
CA GLY A 264 -7.09 9.62 -26.39
C GLY A 264 -6.28 8.78 -25.39
N GLU A 265 -6.69 7.62 -24.87
CA GLU A 265 -5.85 6.94 -23.86
C GLU A 265 -5.75 5.41 -24.02
N GLU A 266 -4.71 4.96 -24.71
CA GLU A 266 -4.08 3.65 -24.46
C GLU A 266 -2.57 3.89 -24.36
N GLU A 267 -2.09 4.13 -23.15
CA GLU A 267 -0.67 4.02 -22.84
C GLU A 267 -0.23 2.57 -23.05
N VAL A 268 0.79 2.42 -23.90
CA VAL A 268 1.62 1.23 -23.91
C VAL A 268 2.23 1.13 -22.53
N GLU A 269 2.14 -0.05 -21.88
CA GLU A 269 2.88 -0.38 -20.66
C GLU A 269 4.38 -0.11 -20.90
N LYS A 270 4.79 1.12 -20.62
CA LYS A 270 6.14 1.55 -20.31
C LYS A 270 6.18 1.69 -18.79
N ASP A 271 7.31 1.29 -18.24
CA ASP A 271 7.58 1.38 -16.82
C ASP A 271 7.23 2.76 -16.26
N LEU A 272 6.62 2.75 -15.07
CA LEU A 272 6.26 3.95 -14.33
C LEU A 272 7.52 4.58 -13.76
N ASP A 273 7.92 5.68 -14.37
CA ASP A 273 8.51 6.87 -13.75
C ASP A 273 8.11 8.06 -14.64
N ASP A 274 6.80 8.28 -14.83
CA ASP A 274 6.27 9.34 -15.71
C ASP A 274 5.14 10.09 -14.98
N ASP A 275 5.54 10.88 -13.99
CA ASP A 275 4.89 12.16 -13.64
C ASP A 275 5.81 13.29 -14.15
N ASP A 276 6.34 13.17 -15.37
CA ASP A 276 7.02 14.27 -16.07
C ASP A 276 5.97 15.11 -16.82
N ASP A 277 5.39 16.09 -16.12
CA ASP A 277 5.03 17.32 -16.81
C ASP A 277 6.36 18.01 -17.18
N ASP A 278 6.70 17.94 -18.47
CA ASP A 278 7.82 18.65 -19.12
C ASP A 278 7.60 20.18 -18.99
N ASP A 279 7.87 20.73 -17.80
CA ASP A 279 8.12 22.15 -17.61
C ASP A 279 9.64 22.38 -17.69
N ASP A 280 10.10 23.10 -18.71
CA ASP A 280 11.50 23.49 -18.95
C ASP A 280 12.25 23.84 -17.63
N TYR A 281 13.12 22.92 -17.19
CA TYR A 281 13.79 22.96 -15.89
C TYR A 281 14.97 23.95 -15.87
N ASP A 282 14.80 25.09 -15.18
CA ASP A 282 15.92 25.96 -14.79
C ASP A 282 16.67 25.38 -13.59
N LEU A 283 17.58 24.44 -13.88
CA LEU A 283 18.38 23.69 -12.91
C LEU A 283 19.30 24.58 -12.03
N GLU A 284 19.68 25.77 -12.50
CA GLU A 284 20.58 26.68 -11.74
C GLU A 284 19.84 27.35 -10.56
N THR A 285 18.56 27.70 -10.78
CA THR A 285 17.69 28.24 -9.73
C THR A 285 17.40 27.21 -8.63
N ASP A 286 17.30 25.93 -8.98
CA ASP A 286 17.05 24.84 -8.01
C ASP A 286 18.27 24.49 -7.16
N VAL A 287 19.50 24.65 -7.67
CA VAL A 287 20.73 24.53 -6.85
C VAL A 287 20.76 25.62 -5.77
N ASN A 288 20.47 26.87 -6.17
CA ASN A 288 20.46 27.99 -5.23
C ASN A 288 19.39 27.81 -4.16
N LYS A 289 18.20 27.26 -4.51
CA LYS A 289 17.17 26.89 -3.53
C LYS A 289 17.67 25.83 -2.54
N LEU A 290 18.26 24.74 -3.01
CA LEU A 290 18.79 23.66 -2.16
C LEU A 290 19.95 24.11 -1.25
N MET A 291 20.73 25.10 -1.69
CA MET A 291 21.84 25.69 -0.92
C MET A 291 21.37 26.79 0.05
N SER A 292 20.27 27.47 -0.26
CA SER A 292 19.71 28.52 0.58
C SER A 292 18.93 27.94 1.75
N ARG A 293 19.18 28.49 2.95
CA ARG A 293 18.39 28.17 4.14
C ARG A 293 17.22 29.16 4.21
N PRO A 294 15.97 28.71 4.04
CA PRO A 294 14.83 29.61 4.11
C PRO A 294 14.66 30.21 5.51
N LEU A 295 14.00 31.37 5.57
CA LEU A 295 13.60 32.03 6.81
C LEU A 295 12.60 31.15 7.57
N LEU A 296 12.52 31.33 8.90
CA LEU A 296 11.54 30.62 9.74
C LEU A 296 10.12 30.87 9.20
N ASP A 297 9.32 29.80 9.11
CA ASP A 297 7.90 29.87 8.73
C ASP A 297 6.99 30.46 9.84
N ARG A 298 7.60 30.87 10.96
CA ARG A 298 6.93 31.43 12.14
C ARG A 298 7.85 32.39 12.91
N PRO A 299 7.30 33.28 13.75
CA PRO A 299 8.09 34.16 14.61
C PRO A 299 8.97 33.38 15.60
N GLU A 300 10.22 33.81 15.78
CA GLU A 300 11.17 33.18 16.72
C GLU A 300 10.68 33.21 18.18
N MET A 301 9.89 34.21 18.55
CA MET A 301 9.27 34.30 19.88
C MET A 301 8.36 33.11 20.19
N GLU A 302 7.69 32.55 19.17
CA GLU A 302 6.85 31.37 19.34
C GLU A 302 7.68 30.11 19.63
N LEU A 303 8.99 30.10 19.34
CA LEU A 303 9.82 28.93 19.61
C LEU A 303 10.04 28.71 21.12
N LYS A 304 9.94 29.76 21.94
CA LYS A 304 10.13 29.67 23.40
C LYS A 304 9.18 28.70 24.08
N GLN A 305 7.99 28.47 23.51
CA GLN A 305 7.03 27.51 24.08
C GLN A 305 7.56 26.07 24.08
N TYR A 306 8.51 25.74 23.19
CA TYR A 306 9.10 24.40 23.10
C TYR A 306 10.20 24.16 24.14
N GLU A 307 10.63 25.18 24.90
CA GLU A 307 11.52 25.00 26.05
C GLU A 307 10.91 24.06 27.09
N ALA A 308 9.60 24.15 27.32
CA ALA A 308 8.86 23.25 28.22
C ALA A 308 8.88 21.78 27.75
N MET A 309 9.22 21.52 26.48
CA MET A 309 9.37 20.19 25.90
C MET A 309 10.81 19.67 25.97
N CYS A 310 11.76 20.45 26.50
CA CYS A 310 13.18 20.07 26.67
C CYS A 310 13.70 20.29 28.11
N PRO A 311 12.98 19.84 29.16
CA PRO A 311 13.37 20.00 30.56
C PRO A 311 14.73 19.37 30.90
N GLU A 312 15.15 18.35 30.14
CA GLU A 312 16.45 17.70 30.26
C GLU A 312 17.63 18.62 29.94
N LEU A 313 17.39 19.82 29.40
CA LEU A 313 18.41 20.86 29.22
C LEU A 313 18.59 21.74 30.47
N SER A 314 17.69 21.66 31.45
CA SER A 314 17.71 22.52 32.65
C SER A 314 18.33 21.82 33.87
N HIS A 315 19.07 22.55 34.70
CA HIS A 315 19.76 21.99 35.89
C HIS A 315 18.85 21.69 37.10
N ASN A 316 17.56 22.03 37.05
CA ASN A 316 16.61 21.95 38.19
C ASN A 316 15.64 20.75 38.13
N PHE A 317 15.92 19.73 37.33
CA PHE A 317 15.00 18.63 36.99
C PHE A 317 14.59 17.68 38.15
N GLN A 318 14.95 17.97 39.41
CA GLN A 318 14.74 17.08 40.57
C GLN A 318 13.67 17.54 41.58
N SER A 319 13.10 18.75 41.45
CA SER A 319 12.08 19.22 42.42
C SER A 319 10.73 18.50 42.31
N GLU A 320 10.52 17.66 41.30
CA GLU A 320 9.28 16.89 41.12
C GLU A 320 9.31 15.49 41.79
N GLU A 321 10.49 14.93 42.12
CA GLU A 321 10.60 13.59 42.75
C GLU A 321 10.33 13.60 44.27
N GLU A 322 10.48 14.72 44.96
CA GLU A 322 10.20 14.78 46.41
C GLU A 322 8.70 14.69 46.73
N LYS A 323 7.81 14.96 45.76
CA LYS A 323 6.34 14.87 45.96
C LYS A 323 5.74 13.48 45.73
N SER A 324 6.46 12.53 45.12
CA SER A 324 5.93 11.20 44.80
C SER A 324 6.17 10.14 45.88
N LEU A 325 6.91 10.48 46.94
CA LEU A 325 7.22 9.57 48.05
C LEU A 325 6.23 9.64 49.23
N GLU A 326 5.29 10.61 49.24
CA GLU A 326 4.35 10.79 50.36
C GLU A 326 2.90 10.34 50.08
N ASP A 327 2.51 9.98 48.84
CA ASP A 327 1.11 9.66 48.53
C ASP A 327 0.91 8.18 48.16
N ASN A 328 0.86 7.32 49.19
CA ASN A 328 0.34 5.96 49.09
C ASN A 328 -1.13 5.94 49.50
N THR A 329 -2.01 6.39 48.61
CA THR A 329 -3.44 6.09 48.69
C THR A 329 -4.01 5.90 47.28
N GLU A 330 -4.85 4.88 47.11
CA GLU A 330 -5.46 4.48 45.84
C GLU A 330 -6.16 5.65 45.13
N ASN A 331 -5.48 6.27 44.17
CA ASN A 331 -6.04 7.08 43.09
C ASN A 331 -4.97 7.22 41.99
N LEU A 332 -5.35 7.03 40.72
CA LEU A 332 -4.47 7.23 39.57
C LEU A 332 -3.87 8.65 39.61
N PRO A 333 -2.54 8.84 39.63
CA PRO A 333 -1.97 10.17 39.61
C PRO A 333 -1.96 10.70 38.17
N SER A 334 -2.74 11.76 37.91
CA SER A 334 -2.58 12.59 36.73
C SER A 334 -1.40 13.54 36.91
N THR A 335 -0.30 13.29 36.22
CA THR A 335 0.83 14.22 36.08
C THR A 335 0.33 15.54 35.47
N PRO A 336 0.79 16.74 35.90
CA PRO A 336 0.37 18.00 35.29
C PRO A 336 0.78 18.01 33.81
N SER A 337 -0.19 17.91 32.90
CA SER A 337 0.09 17.92 31.47
C SER A 337 0.36 19.35 31.01
N TYR A 338 1.64 19.72 30.89
CA TYR A 338 2.01 20.85 30.06
C TYR A 338 1.81 20.43 28.60
N PHE A 339 0.78 20.98 27.95
CA PHE A 339 0.55 20.85 26.51
C PHE A 339 0.54 22.23 25.86
N ILE A 340 0.99 22.31 24.61
CA ILE A 340 0.93 23.57 23.85
C ILE A 340 -0.52 23.79 23.39
N PRO A 341 -1.20 24.89 23.79
CA PRO A 341 -2.58 25.14 23.38
C PRO A 341 -2.66 25.45 21.88
N SER A 342 -3.65 24.90 21.18
CA SER A 342 -4.02 25.38 19.86
C SER A 342 -4.68 26.77 19.96
N THR A 343 -4.43 27.65 18.99
CA THR A 343 -4.90 29.06 18.94
C THR A 343 -6.41 29.23 19.13
N THR A 344 -7.20 28.18 18.89
CA THR A 344 -8.65 28.15 19.07
C THR A 344 -9.09 28.23 20.54
N SER A 345 -8.26 27.79 21.49
CA SER A 345 -8.62 27.80 22.92
C SER A 345 -8.53 29.18 23.57
N MET A 346 -7.87 30.15 22.94
CA MET A 346 -7.71 31.51 23.50
C MET A 346 -8.91 32.43 23.24
N LYS A 347 -9.90 32.02 22.43
CA LYS A 347 -11.05 32.87 22.08
C LYS A 347 -12.28 32.74 22.98
N LEU A 348 -12.28 31.84 23.98
CA LEU A 348 -13.44 31.66 24.88
C LEU A 348 -13.30 32.28 26.28
N GLN A 349 -12.26 33.05 26.56
CA GLN A 349 -12.03 33.63 27.90
C GLN A 349 -11.85 35.15 27.95
N ASN A 350 -12.02 35.89 26.86
CA ASN A 350 -11.95 37.35 26.90
C ASN A 350 -13.14 38.01 26.22
N THR A 351 -14.21 38.18 27.00
CA THR A 351 -15.23 39.21 26.72
C THR A 351 -15.66 39.87 28.03
N GLN A 352 -14.71 40.49 28.73
CA GLN A 352 -15.01 41.64 29.60
C GLN A 352 -14.47 42.88 28.91
N ARG A 353 -15.39 43.61 28.28
CA ARG A 353 -15.17 44.91 27.64
C ARG A 353 -15.21 45.99 28.71
N THR A 354 -14.11 46.73 28.86
CA THR A 354 -14.09 48.05 29.49
C THR A 354 -13.62 49.06 28.45
N GLN A 355 -14.56 49.83 27.90
CA GLN A 355 -14.26 51.15 27.33
C GLN A 355 -15.32 52.14 27.78
N SER A 356 -14.84 53.09 28.57
CA SER A 356 -15.52 54.25 29.13
C SER A 356 -15.79 55.30 28.04
N VAL A 357 -17.03 55.77 27.96
CA VAL A 357 -17.35 57.12 27.49
C VAL A 357 -18.35 57.73 28.46
N THR A 358 -17.91 58.77 29.16
CA THR A 358 -18.71 59.65 30.02
C THR A 358 -19.52 60.63 29.17
N VAL A 359 -20.77 60.92 29.57
CA VAL A 359 -21.24 62.26 30.02
C VAL A 359 -22.78 62.30 30.19
N THR A 360 -23.19 62.75 31.39
CA THR A 360 -24.46 63.37 31.87
C THR A 360 -25.77 62.57 32.05
N GLY A 361 -26.25 62.51 33.30
CA GLY A 361 -27.58 62.04 33.76
C GLY A 361 -28.68 63.12 33.70
N PRO A 362 -29.74 63.15 34.56
CA PRO A 362 -30.05 62.32 35.75
C PRO A 362 -31.49 61.70 35.85
N ASP A 363 -31.64 60.75 36.79
CA ASP A 363 -32.74 60.31 37.72
C ASP A 363 -34.16 60.96 37.72
N PRO A 364 -35.18 60.50 38.51
CA PRO A 364 -35.39 59.27 39.32
C PRO A 364 -36.84 58.67 39.29
N GLY A 365 -37.09 57.60 40.07
CA GLY A 365 -38.41 57.21 40.62
C GLY A 365 -38.49 55.72 41.01
N GLU A 366 -38.29 55.36 42.28
CA GLU A 366 -39.33 55.05 43.31
C GLU A 366 -40.20 53.81 42.98
N ASP A 367 -40.58 52.90 43.87
CA ASP A 367 -40.20 52.52 45.23
C ASP A 367 -40.95 51.19 45.55
N PHE A 368 -40.30 50.33 46.35
CA PHE A 368 -40.85 49.40 47.36
C PHE A 368 -42.29 48.80 47.26
N ASN A 369 -42.39 47.46 47.35
CA ASN A 369 -42.71 46.71 48.59
C ASN A 369 -43.35 45.32 48.31
N VAL A 370 -42.91 44.35 49.11
CA VAL A 370 -43.50 43.02 49.32
C VAL A 370 -44.36 43.07 50.60
N PRO A 371 -45.43 42.26 50.75
CA PRO A 371 -45.39 41.25 51.83
C PRO A 371 -46.11 39.91 51.56
N MET A 372 -45.42 38.83 51.96
CA MET A 372 -45.79 37.67 52.81
C MET A 372 -47.10 36.83 52.70
N ALA A 373 -46.85 35.52 52.88
CA ALA A 373 -47.65 34.42 53.47
C ALA A 373 -48.73 33.77 52.59
N GLU A 374 -48.97 32.45 52.54
CA GLU A 374 -48.49 31.26 53.29
C GLU A 374 -49.01 29.99 52.58
N ALA A 375 -48.27 28.87 52.67
CA ALA A 375 -48.73 27.46 52.66
C ALA A 375 -49.40 26.88 51.39
N LEU A 376 -49.16 25.66 50.91
CA LEU A 376 -48.41 24.48 51.35
C LEU A 376 -48.50 23.45 50.19
N GLN A 377 -47.41 22.70 49.95
CA GLN A 377 -47.30 21.29 49.51
C GLN A 377 -46.26 21.07 48.40
N ASP A 378 -45.08 20.63 48.88
CA ASP A 378 -44.26 19.50 48.42
C ASP A 378 -44.03 19.37 46.89
N VAL A 379 -42.80 19.37 46.37
CA VAL A 379 -41.61 18.60 46.80
C VAL A 379 -40.32 19.34 46.40
N ASP A 380 -39.48 19.62 47.41
CA ASP A 380 -38.04 19.94 47.36
C ASP A 380 -37.26 18.89 46.53
N SER A 381 -36.11 19.10 45.92
CA SER A 381 -35.23 20.25 45.68
C SER A 381 -34.04 19.68 44.90
N CYS A 382 -33.49 20.54 44.07
CA CYS A 382 -32.19 20.48 43.41
C CYS A 382 -31.11 19.64 44.10
N GLU A 383 -30.53 18.69 43.35
CA GLU A 383 -29.10 18.36 43.42
C GLU A 383 -28.53 18.33 42.00
N GLY A 384 -27.28 18.77 41.88
CA GLY A 384 -26.64 19.19 40.63
C GLY A 384 -26.45 18.09 39.60
N GLU A 385 -26.55 18.48 38.33
CA GLU A 385 -26.24 17.61 37.19
C GLU A 385 -24.72 17.54 36.99
N ASP A 386 -24.12 16.54 37.64
CA ASP A 386 -22.89 15.90 37.19
C ASP A 386 -23.28 14.85 36.13
N MET A 387 -23.03 15.12 34.86
CA MET A 387 -23.33 14.20 33.75
C MET A 387 -22.04 13.80 33.03
N ALA A 388 -21.18 13.07 33.75
CA ALA A 388 -20.20 12.18 33.14
C ALA A 388 -20.94 11.06 32.40
N ARG A 389 -21.25 11.27 31.11
CA ARG A 389 -21.69 10.18 30.22
C ARG A 389 -20.51 9.22 30.01
N THR A 390 -20.41 8.19 30.85
CA THR A 390 -19.54 7.04 30.60
C THR A 390 -20.07 6.27 29.40
N HIS A 391 -19.50 6.56 28.22
CA HIS A 391 -19.69 5.78 27.01
C HIS A 391 -18.89 4.46 27.14
N GLY A 392 -19.48 3.45 27.77
CA GLY A 392 -18.81 2.15 27.93
C GLY A 392 -18.62 1.43 26.60
N LEU A 393 -17.40 0.97 26.33
CA LEU A 393 -17.06 0.14 25.17
C LEU A 393 -17.46 -1.33 25.39
N ALA A 394 -17.79 -2.04 24.30
CA ALA A 394 -18.20 -3.45 24.37
C ALA A 394 -17.48 -4.33 23.34
N LEU A 395 -17.30 -5.61 23.67
CA LEU A 395 -17.00 -6.63 22.66
C LEU A 395 -18.29 -7.03 21.95
N ARG A 396 -18.22 -7.20 20.63
CA ARG A 396 -19.37 -7.73 19.88
C ARG A 396 -19.64 -9.17 20.33
N SER A 397 -20.91 -9.51 20.57
CA SER A 397 -21.30 -10.85 21.05
C SER A 397 -20.71 -11.95 20.17
N LEU A 398 -19.95 -12.87 20.79
CA LEU A 398 -19.47 -14.08 20.12
C LEU A 398 -20.67 -15.03 19.84
N PRO A 399 -20.62 -15.87 18.80
CA PRO A 399 -21.72 -16.77 18.46
C PRO A 399 -22.13 -17.65 19.65
N LYS A 400 -23.37 -17.48 20.13
CA LYS A 400 -23.91 -18.17 21.33
C LYS A 400 -24.19 -19.66 21.11
N GLU A 401 -24.36 -20.07 19.85
CA GLU A 401 -24.81 -21.40 19.47
C GLU A 401 -23.65 -22.37 19.21
N ALA A 402 -22.42 -21.88 19.15
CA ALA A 402 -21.27 -22.71 18.82
C ALA A 402 -20.93 -23.67 19.97
N ALA A 403 -20.74 -24.95 19.66
CA ALA A 403 -20.46 -26.00 20.66
C ALA A 403 -19.21 -25.70 21.50
N TRP A 404 -18.23 -25.00 20.93
CA TRP A 404 -17.02 -24.55 21.64
C TRP A 404 -17.32 -23.48 22.69
N TYR A 405 -18.31 -22.61 22.45
CA TYR A 405 -18.76 -21.59 23.42
C TYR A 405 -19.44 -22.26 24.62
N LYS A 406 -20.28 -23.28 24.38
CA LYS A 406 -20.89 -24.08 25.46
C LYS A 406 -19.87 -24.90 26.25
N GLN A 407 -18.91 -25.54 25.59
CA GLN A 407 -17.86 -26.32 26.27
C GLN A 407 -16.89 -25.44 27.08
N ILE A 408 -16.59 -24.23 26.61
CA ILE A 408 -15.68 -23.31 27.31
C ILE A 408 -16.41 -22.54 28.41
N PHE A 409 -17.71 -22.27 28.35
CA PHE A 409 -18.40 -21.44 29.35
C PHE A 409 -19.39 -22.16 30.28
N ASN A 410 -19.79 -23.41 29.99
CA ASN A 410 -20.64 -24.17 30.92
C ASN A 410 -19.83 -25.06 31.85
N THR A 411 -19.69 -24.62 33.10
CA THR A 411 -19.62 -25.56 34.23
C THR A 411 -20.47 -25.10 35.41
N GLU A 412 -20.79 -23.82 35.58
CA GLU A 412 -21.70 -23.37 36.66
C GLU A 412 -22.41 -22.05 36.29
N CYS A 413 -23.40 -22.06 35.38
CA CYS A 413 -24.33 -20.91 35.27
C CYS A 413 -25.61 -21.27 34.51
N GLU A 414 -26.29 -22.35 34.89
CA GLU A 414 -27.70 -22.54 34.53
C GLU A 414 -28.55 -22.22 35.76
N THR A 415 -28.92 -20.95 35.93
CA THR A 415 -30.10 -20.50 36.68
C THR A 415 -30.25 -18.98 36.58
N SER A 416 -30.93 -18.52 35.53
CA SER A 416 -31.92 -17.41 35.54
C SER A 416 -31.99 -16.78 34.15
N ILE A 417 -33.00 -17.15 33.38
CA ILE A 417 -33.38 -16.46 32.14
C ILE A 417 -34.70 -15.75 32.41
N ASN A 418 -34.66 -14.42 32.41
CA ASN A 418 -35.78 -13.55 32.02
C ASN A 418 -35.20 -12.37 31.22
N PRO A 419 -35.82 -11.95 30.10
CA PRO A 419 -35.30 -10.88 29.26
C PRO A 419 -35.88 -9.53 29.70
N SER A 420 -35.04 -8.65 30.24
CA SER A 420 -35.33 -7.22 30.46
C SER A 420 -34.15 -6.38 29.92
N PRO A 421 -34.27 -5.04 29.80
CA PRO A 421 -33.40 -4.18 28.99
C PRO A 421 -32.04 -3.90 29.65
N GLU A 422 -31.30 -4.96 29.98
CA GLU A 422 -29.97 -4.95 30.59
C GLU A 422 -28.92 -5.44 29.57
N GLY A 423 -28.70 -4.66 28.51
CA GLY A 423 -27.66 -4.94 27.52
C GLY A 423 -26.26 -4.46 27.93
N ARG A 424 -26.17 -3.55 28.91
CA ARG A 424 -24.94 -2.83 29.26
C ARG A 424 -24.11 -3.49 30.37
N LEU A 425 -24.76 -4.17 31.33
CA LEU A 425 -24.07 -4.86 32.43
C LEU A 425 -23.41 -6.18 31.98
N LYS A 426 -24.08 -6.95 31.10
CA LYS A 426 -23.63 -8.30 30.69
C LYS A 426 -22.30 -8.32 29.93
N SER A 427 -21.93 -7.24 29.23
CA SER A 427 -20.69 -7.24 28.41
C SER A 427 -19.41 -7.04 29.22
N SER A 428 -19.47 -6.28 30.32
CA SER A 428 -18.33 -6.09 31.24
C SER A 428 -18.02 -7.39 32.00
N ASP A 429 -19.06 -8.14 32.39
CA ASP A 429 -18.90 -9.41 33.10
C ASP A 429 -18.35 -10.53 32.20
N ILE A 430 -18.75 -10.59 30.92
CA ILE A 430 -18.17 -11.54 29.95
C ILE A 430 -16.67 -11.28 29.75
N MET A 431 -16.28 -10.02 29.60
CA MET A 431 -14.88 -9.62 29.44
C MET A 431 -14.05 -9.96 30.68
N ARG A 432 -14.57 -9.65 31.87
CA ARG A 432 -13.92 -9.98 33.14
C ARG A 432 -13.83 -11.50 33.34
N SER A 433 -14.84 -12.26 32.92
CA SER A 433 -14.83 -13.72 32.94
C SER A 433 -13.83 -14.32 31.95
N LEU A 434 -13.73 -13.78 30.74
CA LEU A 434 -12.76 -14.19 29.71
C LEU A 434 -11.33 -14.03 30.20
N LEU A 435 -11.00 -12.84 30.73
CA LEU A 435 -9.67 -12.52 31.26
C LEU A 435 -9.33 -13.38 32.48
N LYS A 436 -10.30 -13.66 33.36
CA LYS A 436 -10.11 -14.59 34.50
C LYS A 436 -9.82 -16.02 34.05
N LYS A 437 -10.49 -16.50 32.98
CA LYS A 437 -10.40 -17.88 32.52
C LYS A 437 -9.17 -18.16 31.66
N HIS A 438 -8.64 -17.17 30.95
CA HIS A 438 -7.55 -17.34 29.98
C HIS A 438 -6.41 -16.36 30.27
N GLN A 439 -5.74 -16.54 31.42
CA GLN A 439 -4.57 -15.76 31.82
C GLN A 439 -3.34 -16.14 30.97
N GLY A 440 -3.32 -15.74 29.71
CA GLY A 440 -2.13 -15.74 28.87
C GLY A 440 -1.42 -14.39 28.97
N THR A 441 -0.13 -14.39 29.30
CA THR A 441 0.67 -13.15 29.28
C THR A 441 1.13 -12.87 27.85
N ILE A 442 0.61 -11.80 27.25
CA ILE A 442 1.13 -11.27 25.99
C ILE A 442 2.15 -10.18 26.34
N PRO A 443 3.43 -10.31 25.93
CA PRO A 443 4.44 -9.30 26.21
C PRO A 443 3.99 -7.92 25.73
N PHE A 444 4.17 -6.92 26.59
CA PHE A 444 3.86 -5.51 26.29
C PHE A 444 2.41 -5.24 25.87
N HIS A 445 1.46 -6.09 26.31
CA HIS A 445 0.02 -5.87 26.13
C HIS A 445 -0.75 -6.13 27.43
N ASN A 446 -1.67 -5.23 27.77
CA ASN A 446 -2.58 -5.39 28.90
C ASN A 446 -4.00 -5.00 28.44
N PRO A 447 -4.96 -5.95 28.42
CA PRO A 447 -6.31 -5.67 27.96
C PRO A 447 -7.03 -4.58 28.76
N CYS A 448 -6.76 -4.42 30.07
CA CYS A 448 -7.36 -3.38 30.88
C CYS A 448 -6.83 -1.99 30.52
N PHE A 449 -5.52 -1.86 30.29
CA PHE A 449 -4.93 -0.59 29.84
C PHE A 449 -5.41 -0.23 28.44
N TYR A 450 -5.49 -1.22 27.54
CA TYR A 450 -6.04 -1.01 26.21
C TYR A 450 -7.47 -0.45 26.25
N VAL A 451 -8.37 -1.04 27.05
CA VAL A 451 -9.75 -0.54 27.17
C VAL A 451 -9.80 0.85 27.77
N SER A 452 -9.03 1.12 28.83
CA SER A 452 -8.97 2.46 29.43
C SER A 452 -8.49 3.51 28.43
N ARG A 453 -7.54 3.18 27.56
CA ARG A 453 -7.10 4.09 26.49
C ARG A 453 -8.13 4.24 25.39
N ALA A 454 -8.74 3.14 24.94
CA ALA A 454 -9.76 3.15 23.89
C ALA A 454 -11.00 3.97 24.28
N GLU A 455 -11.42 3.97 25.54
CA GLU A 455 -12.56 4.77 26.03
C GLU A 455 -12.31 6.29 25.93
N CYS A 456 -11.05 6.70 25.92
CA CYS A 456 -10.65 8.11 25.83
C CYS A 456 -10.43 8.59 24.39
N VAL A 457 -10.48 7.69 23.39
CA VAL A 457 -10.19 8.03 22.00
C VAL A 457 -11.37 8.72 21.33
N LYS A 458 -11.10 9.83 20.65
CA LYS A 458 -12.08 10.54 19.83
C LYS A 458 -11.98 10.07 18.38
N SER A 459 -13.10 9.65 17.83
CA SER A 459 -13.22 9.19 16.43
C SER A 459 -14.43 9.81 15.76
N ILE A 460 -14.45 9.83 14.43
CA ILE A 460 -15.62 10.31 13.67
C ILE A 460 -16.82 9.37 13.82
N PRO A 461 -16.68 8.04 13.61
CA PRO A 461 -17.82 7.13 13.75
C PRO A 461 -18.30 6.89 15.18
N ASP A 462 -17.63 7.45 16.21
CA ASP A 462 -17.84 7.11 17.63
C ASP A 462 -17.98 5.59 17.83
N TYR A 463 -16.90 4.87 17.56
CA TYR A 463 -16.95 3.40 17.59
C TYR A 463 -17.28 2.90 18.99
N LYS A 464 -18.28 2.01 19.10
CA LYS A 464 -18.75 1.44 20.37
C LYS A 464 -18.19 0.04 20.65
N PHE A 465 -17.50 -0.52 19.67
CA PHE A 465 -17.04 -1.90 19.70
C PHE A 465 -15.52 -1.97 19.65
N LEU A 466 -14.97 -2.86 20.47
CA LEU A 466 -13.57 -3.23 20.41
C LEU A 466 -13.39 -4.40 19.43
N ALA A 467 -12.40 -4.29 18.55
CA ALA A 467 -11.95 -5.44 17.78
C ALA A 467 -11.25 -6.43 18.72
N PHE A 468 -11.62 -7.70 18.63
CA PHE A 468 -11.07 -8.73 19.52
C PHE A 468 -9.53 -8.81 19.47
N PRO A 469 -8.84 -8.74 18.29
CA PRO A 469 -7.39 -8.84 18.24
C PRO A 469 -6.68 -7.70 18.98
N ASP A 470 -7.25 -6.49 18.95
CA ASP A 470 -6.64 -5.31 19.56
C ASP A 470 -6.86 -5.30 21.08
N PHE A 471 -8.06 -5.72 21.53
CA PHE A 471 -8.36 -5.93 22.95
C PHE A 471 -7.54 -7.10 23.55
N TRP A 472 -7.53 -8.25 22.88
CA TRP A 472 -6.90 -9.47 23.38
C TRP A 472 -5.38 -9.42 23.26
N GLY A 473 -4.88 -8.74 22.23
CA GLY A 473 -3.48 -8.72 21.84
C GLY A 473 -3.09 -9.95 21.02
N HIS A 474 -1.82 -9.98 20.61
CA HIS A 474 -1.27 -11.08 19.82
C HIS A 474 0.22 -11.28 20.03
N GLN A 475 0.71 -12.45 19.62
CA GLN A 475 2.12 -12.80 19.59
C GLN A 475 2.58 -13.03 18.14
N PRO A 476 3.87 -12.81 17.83
CA PRO A 476 4.43 -13.19 16.54
C PRO A 476 4.24 -14.69 16.30
N PRO A 477 3.96 -15.13 15.05
CA PRO A 477 3.90 -16.55 14.73
C PRO A 477 5.23 -17.24 15.04
N PRO A 478 5.23 -18.51 15.49
CA PRO A 478 6.45 -19.21 15.89
C PRO A 478 7.36 -19.63 14.73
N TYR A 479 7.00 -19.29 13.48
CA TYR A 479 7.75 -19.63 12.28
C TYR A 479 7.61 -18.54 11.21
N GLY A 480 8.70 -18.27 10.50
CA GLY A 480 8.69 -17.41 9.32
C GLY A 480 7.96 -18.07 8.14
N LYS A 481 7.23 -17.27 7.36
CA LYS A 481 6.53 -17.74 6.16
C LYS A 481 7.28 -17.31 4.89
N PRO A 482 7.58 -18.21 3.94
CA PRO A 482 8.12 -17.81 2.64
C PRO A 482 7.09 -16.95 1.89
N MET A 483 7.57 -16.10 0.99
CA MET A 483 6.70 -15.40 0.03
C MET A 483 5.91 -16.41 -0.81
N LEU A 484 4.66 -16.08 -1.09
CA LEU A 484 3.78 -16.92 -1.90
C LEU A 484 4.28 -16.97 -3.34
N GLU A 485 4.42 -18.18 -3.89
CA GLU A 485 4.72 -18.34 -5.30
C GLU A 485 3.47 -18.01 -6.14
N ARG A 486 3.63 -17.13 -7.12
CA ARG A 486 2.55 -16.76 -8.02
C ARG A 486 2.34 -17.86 -9.06
N LYS A 487 1.21 -18.56 -8.99
CA LYS A 487 0.80 -19.52 -10.02
C LYS A 487 0.63 -18.80 -11.38
N CYS A 488 1.20 -19.39 -12.43
CA CYS A 488 1.04 -18.90 -13.80
C CYS A 488 -0.44 -18.99 -14.22
N GLY A 489 -0.96 -17.97 -14.90
CA GLY A 489 -2.33 -17.96 -15.42
C GLY A 489 -3.41 -17.40 -14.48
N VAL A 490 -3.19 -17.31 -13.17
CA VAL A 490 -4.24 -16.88 -12.21
C VAL A 490 -4.92 -15.58 -12.59
N GLN A 491 -4.16 -14.56 -13.01
CA GLN A 491 -4.73 -13.28 -13.44
C GLN A 491 -5.61 -13.42 -14.68
N ARG A 492 -5.22 -14.29 -15.62
CA ARG A 492 -6.02 -14.59 -16.82
C ARG A 492 -7.34 -15.25 -16.40
N ASP A 493 -7.26 -16.22 -15.48
CA ASP A 493 -8.44 -16.91 -14.97
C ASP A 493 -9.40 -15.94 -14.28
N ARG A 494 -8.89 -14.97 -13.49
CA ARG A 494 -9.72 -13.92 -12.88
C ARG A 494 -10.40 -13.02 -13.91
N VAL A 495 -9.67 -12.59 -14.93
CA VAL A 495 -10.24 -11.77 -16.00
C VAL A 495 -11.32 -12.54 -16.77
N LEU A 496 -11.12 -13.85 -17.02
CA LEU A 496 -12.13 -14.68 -17.65
C LEU A 496 -13.35 -14.91 -16.76
N ASP A 497 -13.15 -15.03 -15.45
CA ASP A 497 -14.26 -15.10 -14.49
C ASP A 497 -15.10 -13.82 -14.48
N ASP A 498 -14.49 -12.65 -14.53
CA ASP A 498 -15.21 -11.38 -14.65
C ASP A 498 -16.01 -11.31 -15.96
N VAL A 499 -15.40 -11.70 -17.08
CA VAL A 499 -16.09 -11.80 -18.38
C VAL A 499 -17.26 -12.79 -18.31
N ARG A 500 -17.10 -13.90 -17.57
CA ARG A 500 -18.19 -14.88 -17.37
C ARG A 500 -19.37 -14.27 -16.63
N ARG A 501 -19.15 -13.41 -15.64
CA ARG A 501 -20.25 -12.70 -14.93
C ARG A 501 -21.10 -11.88 -15.91
N PHE A 502 -20.47 -11.27 -16.90
CA PHE A 502 -21.15 -10.52 -17.95
C PHE A 502 -21.87 -11.41 -18.96
N VAL A 503 -21.21 -12.46 -19.46
CA VAL A 503 -21.76 -13.37 -20.50
C VAL A 503 -22.86 -14.28 -19.95
N GLN A 504 -22.82 -14.62 -18.66
CA GLN A 504 -23.77 -15.51 -17.98
C GLN A 504 -24.34 -14.83 -16.72
N PRO A 505 -25.27 -13.85 -16.86
CA PRO A 505 -25.79 -13.11 -15.72
C PRO A 505 -26.58 -13.97 -14.70
N SER A 506 -27.12 -15.11 -15.15
CA SER A 506 -27.81 -16.08 -14.27
C SER A 506 -26.92 -16.67 -13.19
N ASP A 507 -25.59 -16.61 -13.35
CA ASP A 507 -24.62 -17.11 -12.39
C ASP A 507 -24.33 -16.09 -11.26
N VAL A 508 -24.92 -14.89 -11.29
CA VAL A 508 -24.63 -13.79 -10.36
C VAL A 508 -25.80 -13.56 -9.39
N ILE A 509 -25.50 -13.56 -8.08
CA ILE A 509 -26.47 -13.32 -7.00
C ILE A 509 -26.71 -11.81 -6.80
N GLY A 510 -25.62 -11.03 -6.64
CA GLY A 510 -25.70 -9.57 -6.47
C GLY A 510 -26.27 -9.09 -5.13
N ARG A 511 -26.22 -9.92 -4.08
CA ARG A 511 -26.81 -9.61 -2.77
C ARG A 511 -25.85 -8.77 -1.91
N THR A 512 -26.23 -7.55 -1.53
CA THR A 512 -25.50 -6.77 -0.52
C THR A 512 -25.65 -7.41 0.86
N VAL A 513 -24.54 -7.81 1.48
CA VAL A 513 -24.50 -8.45 2.81
C VAL A 513 -23.93 -7.55 3.91
N PHE A 514 -23.29 -6.44 3.51
CA PHE A 514 -22.82 -5.40 4.42
C PHE A 514 -22.76 -4.08 3.66
N ASP A 515 -23.27 -3.02 4.27
CA ASP A 515 -23.23 -1.66 3.72
C ASP A 515 -23.16 -0.66 4.88
N LEU A 516 -22.22 0.28 4.82
CA LEU A 516 -22.15 1.42 5.74
C LEU A 516 -23.11 2.54 5.34
N ASP A 517 -23.43 2.67 4.04
CA ASP A 517 -24.30 3.72 3.50
C ASP A 517 -25.78 3.47 3.83
N GLU A 518 -26.17 2.23 4.13
CA GLU A 518 -27.56 1.85 4.44
C GLU A 518 -27.76 1.48 5.92
N PRO A 519 -28.90 1.87 6.53
CA PRO A 519 -29.23 1.45 7.90
C PRO A 519 -29.33 -0.08 7.98
N ARG A 520 -28.80 -0.69 9.06
CA ARG A 520 -28.81 -2.15 9.29
C ARG A 520 -30.18 -2.83 9.17
N TRP A 521 -31.27 -2.09 9.33
CA TRP A 521 -32.64 -2.59 9.21
C TRP A 521 -33.12 -2.72 7.75
N VAL A 522 -32.49 -2.01 6.81
CA VAL A 522 -32.77 -2.03 5.37
C VAL A 522 -32.05 -3.17 4.68
N ILE A 523 -30.87 -3.55 5.19
CA ILE A 523 -30.19 -4.79 4.83
C ILE A 523 -31.01 -5.93 5.45
N SER A 524 -32.07 -6.32 4.77
CA SER A 524 -32.91 -7.48 5.11
C SER A 524 -32.07 -8.74 4.96
N ILE A 525 -31.20 -8.99 5.93
CA ILE A 525 -30.82 -10.35 6.27
C ILE A 525 -32.09 -10.91 6.87
N ASP A 526 -32.88 -11.58 6.04
CA ASP A 526 -33.93 -12.46 6.52
C ASP A 526 -33.28 -13.29 7.66
N PRO A 527 -33.77 -13.25 8.91
CA PRO A 527 -33.11 -13.88 10.05
C PRO A 527 -32.96 -15.40 9.94
N GLY A 528 -33.29 -15.98 8.78
CA GLY A 528 -33.02 -17.35 8.38
C GLY A 528 -32.45 -17.51 6.96
N ALA A 529 -31.78 -16.52 6.36
CA ALA A 529 -31.06 -16.69 5.09
C ALA A 529 -29.81 -17.56 5.31
N PRO A 530 -29.87 -18.88 5.05
CA PRO A 530 -28.73 -19.75 5.27
C PRO A 530 -27.70 -19.41 4.18
N ASP A 531 -26.41 -19.50 4.48
CA ASP A 531 -25.33 -19.53 3.46
C ASP A 531 -24.74 -18.20 2.95
N CYS A 532 -24.52 -17.18 3.80
CA CYS A 532 -23.57 -16.10 3.48
C CYS A 532 -22.70 -15.65 4.67
N LEU A 533 -21.55 -15.06 4.34
CA LEU A 533 -20.65 -14.45 5.32
C LEU A 533 -21.21 -13.12 5.83
N MET A 534 -20.95 -12.86 7.11
CA MET A 534 -21.26 -11.60 7.77
C MET A 534 -19.99 -10.75 7.93
N PHE A 535 -20.09 -9.43 7.70
CA PHE A 535 -18.96 -8.51 7.77
C PHE A 535 -19.18 -7.40 8.81
N PHE A 536 -18.09 -6.83 9.35
CA PHE A 536 -18.14 -5.70 10.27
C PHE A 536 -16.82 -4.92 10.32
N SER A 537 -16.88 -3.59 10.37
CA SER A 537 -15.69 -2.71 10.33
C SER A 537 -15.79 -1.45 11.22
N THR A 538 -16.84 -1.29 12.02
CA THR A 538 -17.01 -0.08 12.86
C THR A 538 -16.32 -0.25 14.23
N PHE A 539 -14.99 -0.24 14.20
CA PHE A 539 -14.07 -0.29 15.34
C PHE A 539 -12.80 0.50 14.97
N GLU A 540 -11.92 0.79 15.95
CA GLU A 540 -10.68 1.54 15.72
C GLU A 540 -9.84 0.94 14.57
N SER A 541 -9.40 1.77 13.63
CA SER A 541 -8.67 1.38 12.41
C SER A 541 -9.44 0.47 11.42
N GLY A 542 -10.71 0.15 11.68
CA GLY A 542 -11.54 -0.65 10.80
C GLY A 542 -11.85 0.06 9.47
N ASN A 543 -11.72 -0.66 8.35
CA ASN A 543 -12.05 -0.14 7.02
C ASN A 543 -12.61 -1.26 6.12
N LEU A 544 -13.91 -1.14 5.85
CA LEU A 544 -14.69 -1.81 4.81
C LEU A 544 -15.98 -0.99 4.69
N ARG A 545 -16.37 -0.58 3.49
CA ARG A 545 -17.59 0.20 3.25
C ARG A 545 -18.76 -0.69 2.84
N LYS A 546 -18.53 -1.63 1.93
CA LYS A 546 -19.58 -2.48 1.35
C LYS A 546 -19.06 -3.86 0.99
N ALA A 547 -19.89 -4.88 1.19
CA ALA A 547 -19.64 -6.25 0.72
C ALA A 547 -20.87 -6.79 -0.02
N ILE A 548 -20.65 -7.28 -1.23
CA ILE A 548 -21.67 -7.80 -2.14
C ILE A 548 -21.34 -9.26 -2.43
N GLN A 549 -22.23 -10.17 -2.06
CA GLN A 549 -22.14 -11.57 -2.45
C GLN A 549 -22.54 -11.69 -3.93
N VAL A 550 -21.54 -11.93 -4.79
CA VAL A 550 -21.71 -12.06 -6.23
C VAL A 550 -21.97 -13.50 -6.65
N ARG A 551 -21.46 -14.49 -5.90
CA ARG A 551 -21.77 -15.93 -6.02
C ARG A 551 -21.77 -16.58 -4.62
N GLU A 552 -22.16 -17.85 -4.53
CA GLU A 552 -22.29 -18.58 -3.25
C GLU A 552 -21.09 -18.35 -2.30
N PHE A 553 -19.86 -18.50 -2.79
CA PHE A 553 -18.63 -18.29 -2.02
C PHE A 553 -17.75 -17.16 -2.57
N GLU A 554 -18.35 -16.15 -3.20
CA GLU A 554 -17.63 -15.05 -3.82
C GLU A 554 -18.20 -13.68 -3.44
N TYR A 555 -17.31 -12.78 -3.02
CA TYR A 555 -17.67 -11.47 -2.50
C TYR A 555 -16.85 -10.36 -3.16
N ASP A 556 -17.53 -9.35 -3.70
CA ASP A 556 -16.91 -8.08 -4.09
C ASP A 556 -16.97 -7.12 -2.88
N LEU A 557 -15.81 -6.55 -2.54
CA LEU A 557 -15.59 -5.70 -1.39
C LEU A 557 -15.16 -4.31 -1.84
N ILE A 558 -15.64 -3.28 -1.14
CA ILE A 558 -15.35 -1.88 -1.43
C ILE A 558 -14.81 -1.24 -0.17
N MET A 559 -13.59 -0.69 -0.25
CA MET A 559 -12.98 0.02 0.86
C MET A 559 -13.54 1.43 0.96
N ASN A 560 -13.62 1.97 2.16
CA ASN A 560 -13.94 3.38 2.35
C ASN A 560 -12.72 4.23 1.97
N ALA A 561 -12.96 5.37 1.31
CA ALA A 561 -11.92 6.37 1.05
C ALA A 561 -11.46 7.01 2.36
N ASP A 562 -10.27 7.61 2.36
CA ASP A 562 -9.78 8.39 3.50
C ASP A 562 -10.76 9.52 3.82
N VAL A 563 -10.95 9.83 5.10
CA VAL A 563 -11.84 10.91 5.55
C VAL A 563 -11.56 12.21 4.77
N ASN A 564 -12.64 12.89 4.33
CA ASN A 564 -12.56 14.12 3.53
C ASN A 564 -11.80 13.96 2.19
N SER A 565 -11.64 12.73 1.68
CA SER A 565 -11.04 12.42 0.39
C SER A 565 -11.98 11.57 -0.48
N ASP A 566 -11.69 11.52 -1.77
CA ASP A 566 -12.26 10.60 -2.77
C ASP A 566 -11.25 9.57 -3.27
N GLN A 567 -10.09 9.48 -2.60
CA GLN A 567 -8.94 8.67 -2.99
C GLN A 567 -8.41 7.83 -1.82
N HIS A 568 -7.34 7.08 -2.07
CA HIS A 568 -6.53 6.35 -1.09
C HIS A 568 -7.15 5.04 -0.58
N HIS A 569 -7.70 4.25 -1.50
CA HIS A 569 -8.32 2.96 -1.25
C HIS A 569 -7.30 1.79 -1.19
N GLN A 570 -6.60 1.62 -0.07
CA GLN A 570 -5.59 0.55 0.07
C GLN A 570 -5.59 -0.18 1.41
N TRP A 571 -5.80 0.54 2.52
CA TRP A 571 -5.92 -0.07 3.84
C TRP A 571 -7.26 -0.80 3.97
N PHE A 572 -7.24 -1.99 4.57
CA PHE A 572 -8.44 -2.72 4.94
C PHE A 572 -8.22 -3.42 6.27
N TYR A 573 -9.25 -3.41 7.11
CA TYR A 573 -9.28 -4.14 8.38
C TYR A 573 -10.75 -4.37 8.75
N PHE A 574 -11.20 -5.62 8.70
CA PHE A 574 -12.60 -5.95 8.95
C PHE A 574 -12.76 -7.35 9.53
N GLU A 575 -13.87 -7.56 10.22
CA GLU A 575 -14.32 -8.82 10.81
C GLU A 575 -15.18 -9.60 9.81
N VAL A 576 -15.06 -10.92 9.81
CA VAL A 576 -15.83 -11.89 9.03
C VAL A 576 -16.35 -13.00 9.95
N ARG A 577 -17.61 -13.43 9.76
CA ARG A 577 -18.26 -14.53 10.51
C ARG A 577 -19.07 -15.44 9.59
N ASP A 578 -19.62 -16.50 10.17
CA ASP A 578 -20.54 -17.46 9.54
C ASP A 578 -19.94 -18.20 8.35
N MET A 579 -18.64 -18.48 8.44
CA MET A 579 -17.89 -19.26 7.47
C MET A 579 -18.12 -20.76 7.64
N LYS A 580 -18.13 -21.47 6.51
CA LYS A 580 -18.14 -22.93 6.42
C LYS A 580 -16.72 -23.49 6.45
N LEU A 581 -16.51 -24.55 7.23
CA LEU A 581 -15.23 -25.24 7.31
C LEU A 581 -14.84 -25.85 5.96
N ALA A 582 -13.55 -25.78 5.61
CA ALA A 582 -12.98 -26.37 4.40
C ALA A 582 -13.57 -25.86 3.07
N VAL A 583 -14.29 -24.74 3.09
CA VAL A 583 -14.80 -24.06 1.89
C VAL A 583 -13.86 -22.92 1.50
N SER A 584 -13.59 -22.82 0.19
CA SER A 584 -12.78 -21.76 -0.39
C SER A 584 -13.66 -20.54 -0.70
N TYR A 585 -13.48 -19.47 0.06
CA TYR A 585 -14.12 -18.18 -0.19
C TYR A 585 -13.23 -17.29 -1.05
N ARG A 586 -13.81 -16.67 -2.08
CA ARG A 586 -13.14 -15.67 -2.92
C ARG A 586 -13.58 -14.26 -2.53
N PHE A 587 -12.61 -13.38 -2.35
CA PHE A 587 -12.82 -11.96 -2.09
C PHE A 587 -12.16 -11.13 -3.19
N ASN A 588 -12.87 -10.13 -3.70
CA ASN A 588 -12.39 -9.19 -4.71
C ASN A 588 -12.51 -7.77 -4.14
N ILE A 589 -11.41 -7.12 -3.75
CA ILE A 589 -11.45 -5.69 -3.40
C ILE A 589 -11.39 -4.90 -4.69
N ILE A 590 -12.48 -4.24 -5.09
CA ILE A 590 -12.70 -3.75 -6.47
C ILE A 590 -12.31 -2.28 -6.72
N ASN A 591 -12.00 -1.51 -5.68
CA ASN A 591 -11.72 -0.08 -5.79
C ASN A 591 -10.26 0.29 -5.49
N CYS A 592 -9.30 -0.62 -5.67
CA CYS A 592 -7.89 -0.26 -5.52
C CYS A 592 -7.44 0.70 -6.63
N GLU A 593 -6.50 1.59 -6.35
CA GLU A 593 -6.10 2.67 -7.28
C GLU A 593 -4.70 2.51 -7.88
N LYS A 594 -3.83 1.76 -7.21
CA LYS A 594 -2.43 1.62 -7.64
C LYS A 594 -2.36 0.81 -8.93
N LEU A 595 -1.42 1.12 -9.80
CA LEU A 595 -1.25 0.40 -11.06
C LEU A 595 -0.71 -1.04 -10.85
N ASN A 596 -0.02 -1.26 -9.72
CA ASN A 596 0.57 -2.54 -9.35
C ASN A 596 0.64 -2.69 -7.81
N SER A 597 0.87 -3.92 -7.34
CA SER A 597 0.89 -4.24 -5.92
C SER A 597 1.86 -5.39 -5.58
N GLN A 598 2.44 -5.37 -4.37
CA GLN A 598 3.26 -6.48 -3.85
C GLN A 598 2.52 -7.81 -3.73
N PHE A 599 1.18 -7.82 -3.75
CA PHE A 599 0.38 -9.04 -3.89
C PHE A 599 0.72 -9.83 -5.16
N ASN A 600 1.12 -9.17 -6.25
CA ASN A 600 1.60 -9.84 -7.46
C ASN A 600 3.01 -10.46 -7.31
N TYR A 601 3.71 -10.17 -6.21
CA TYR A 601 5.11 -10.54 -5.96
C TYR A 601 5.31 -11.38 -4.69
N GLY A 602 4.24 -11.97 -4.19
CA GLY A 602 4.26 -12.97 -3.12
C GLY A 602 3.82 -12.48 -1.74
N MET A 603 3.37 -11.23 -1.63
CA MET A 603 2.73 -10.73 -0.41
C MET A 603 1.41 -11.47 -0.15
N GLN A 604 1.16 -11.79 1.11
CA GLN A 604 -0.13 -12.27 1.60
C GLN A 604 -0.71 -11.30 2.62
N LEU A 605 -2.05 -11.24 2.70
CA LEU A 605 -2.74 -10.50 3.75
C LEU A 605 -2.62 -11.25 5.08
N VAL A 606 -3.09 -10.66 6.18
CA VAL A 606 -3.06 -11.31 7.51
C VAL A 606 -4.47 -11.61 8.01
N MET A 607 -4.60 -12.72 8.74
CA MET A 607 -5.83 -13.14 9.40
C MET A 607 -5.59 -13.45 10.86
N TYR A 608 -6.53 -13.06 11.71
CA TYR A 608 -6.59 -13.42 13.12
C TYR A 608 -7.86 -14.25 13.38
N SER A 609 -7.72 -15.42 14.01
CA SER A 609 -8.84 -16.28 14.41
C SER A 609 -9.09 -16.13 15.91
N VAL A 610 -10.32 -15.76 16.29
CA VAL A 610 -10.71 -15.64 17.70
C VAL A 610 -10.68 -17.01 18.37
N LYS A 611 -11.11 -18.07 17.68
CA LYS A 611 -11.09 -19.43 18.23
C LYS A 611 -9.67 -19.93 18.50
N GLU A 612 -8.71 -19.67 17.61
CA GLU A 612 -7.29 -19.98 17.85
C GLU A 612 -6.73 -19.18 19.03
N ALA A 613 -7.08 -17.90 19.13
CA ALA A 613 -6.64 -17.04 20.23
C ALA A 613 -7.13 -17.52 21.60
N LEU A 614 -8.41 -17.91 21.69
CA LEU A 614 -9.00 -18.49 22.91
C LEU A 614 -8.39 -19.85 23.27
N GLN A 615 -7.84 -20.56 22.30
CA GLN A 615 -7.08 -21.79 22.52
C GLN A 615 -5.59 -21.55 22.85
N GLY A 616 -5.21 -20.31 23.17
CA GLY A 616 -3.85 -19.93 23.56
C GLY A 616 -2.90 -19.68 22.39
N ARG A 617 -3.42 -19.49 21.17
CA ARG A 617 -2.62 -19.18 19.96
C ARG A 617 -3.04 -17.84 19.33
N PRO A 618 -2.92 -16.70 20.05
CA PRO A 618 -3.35 -15.39 19.56
C PRO A 618 -2.34 -14.84 18.54
N CYS A 619 -2.44 -15.24 17.27
CA CYS A 619 -1.49 -14.85 16.23
C CYS A 619 -2.18 -14.30 14.98
N TRP A 620 -1.60 -13.24 14.42
CA TRP A 620 -1.86 -12.83 13.04
C TRP A 620 -1.07 -13.71 12.08
N LEU A 621 -1.76 -14.45 11.22
CA LEU A 621 -1.15 -15.37 10.25
C LEU A 621 -1.28 -14.83 8.84
N ARG A 622 -0.20 -14.89 8.03
CA ARG A 622 -0.31 -14.64 6.59
C ARG A 622 -1.22 -15.67 5.93
N VAL A 623 -2.24 -15.24 5.19
CA VAL A 623 -3.22 -16.11 4.53
C VAL A 623 -3.52 -15.65 3.10
N GLY A 624 -4.26 -16.48 2.37
CA GLY A 624 -4.67 -16.20 0.99
C GLY A 624 -3.87 -17.02 -0.01
N TYR A 625 -4.55 -17.55 -1.03
CA TYR A 625 -3.96 -18.19 -2.19
C TYR A 625 -4.68 -17.71 -3.46
N ASP A 626 -4.13 -18.06 -4.62
CA ASP A 626 -4.61 -17.60 -5.94
C ASP A 626 -4.82 -16.07 -5.98
N ILE A 627 -3.86 -15.37 -5.39
CA ILE A 627 -3.83 -13.92 -5.26
C ILE A 627 -3.46 -13.30 -6.60
N SER A 628 -4.19 -12.26 -6.99
CA SER A 628 -3.86 -11.46 -8.17
C SER A 628 -4.31 -10.02 -8.01
N TYR A 629 -3.52 -9.10 -8.55
CA TYR A 629 -3.84 -7.69 -8.61
C TYR A 629 -3.86 -7.21 -10.08
N TYR A 630 -5.00 -6.72 -10.55
CA TYR A 630 -5.21 -6.41 -11.98
C TYR A 630 -6.20 -5.28 -12.22
N LYS A 631 -6.03 -4.56 -13.34
CA LYS A 631 -6.95 -3.50 -13.79
C LYS A 631 -8.33 -4.08 -14.10
N ASN A 632 -9.38 -3.52 -13.52
CA ASN A 632 -10.76 -3.98 -13.72
C ASN A 632 -11.54 -3.06 -14.67
N HIS A 633 -12.87 -3.23 -14.70
CA HIS A 633 -13.76 -2.47 -15.57
C HIS A 633 -14.36 -1.23 -14.89
N TYR A 634 -14.22 -1.07 -13.58
CA TYR A 634 -14.75 0.07 -12.84
C TYR A 634 -13.92 1.34 -13.12
N ARG A 635 -14.59 2.49 -13.18
CA ARG A 635 -13.96 3.80 -13.42
C ARG A 635 -14.45 4.85 -12.43
N SER A 636 -13.56 5.79 -12.13
CA SER A 636 -13.91 7.02 -11.40
C SER A 636 -14.38 8.11 -12.38
N CYS A 637 -15.47 8.79 -12.05
CA CYS A 637 -15.93 9.97 -12.76
C CYS A 637 -15.13 11.19 -12.25
N ALA A 638 -14.30 11.77 -13.12
CA ALA A 638 -13.44 12.91 -12.81
C ALA A 638 -14.20 14.26 -12.78
N ALA A 639 -15.33 14.34 -12.09
CA ALA A 639 -16.10 15.58 -11.98
C ALA A 639 -15.70 16.45 -10.76
N ALA A 640 -15.04 15.88 -9.74
CA ALA A 640 -14.89 16.55 -8.45
C ALA A 640 -13.58 17.35 -8.24
N ALA A 641 -12.56 17.19 -9.07
CA ALA A 641 -11.21 17.71 -8.77
C ALA A 641 -10.48 18.41 -9.93
N GLY A 642 -11.19 18.86 -10.98
CA GLY A 642 -10.59 19.66 -12.06
C GLY A 642 -9.52 18.93 -12.92
N GLY A 643 -9.35 17.61 -12.76
CA GLY A 643 -8.41 16.80 -13.53
C GLY A 643 -9.06 16.18 -14.77
N THR A 644 -8.38 16.25 -15.90
CA THR A 644 -8.84 15.78 -17.22
C THR A 644 -8.85 14.25 -17.42
N ARG A 645 -8.48 13.45 -16.40
CA ARG A 645 -8.18 12.01 -16.55
C ARG A 645 -9.15 11.09 -15.80
N ARG A 646 -9.90 10.25 -16.53
CA ARG A 646 -10.73 9.15 -15.97
C ARG A 646 -9.82 8.07 -15.38
N ARG A 647 -9.68 8.00 -14.05
CA ARG A 647 -8.89 6.94 -13.39
C ARG A 647 -9.63 5.60 -13.41
N SER A 648 -8.88 4.54 -13.70
CA SER A 648 -9.40 3.16 -13.67
C SER A 648 -9.10 2.53 -12.31
N TYR A 649 -10.01 1.71 -11.81
CA TYR A 649 -9.76 0.92 -10.62
C TYR A 649 -9.08 -0.42 -10.94
N TYR A 650 -8.59 -1.04 -9.88
CA TYR A 650 -7.89 -2.30 -9.85
C TYR A 650 -8.55 -3.21 -8.83
N THR A 651 -8.47 -4.51 -9.08
CA THR A 651 -8.99 -5.54 -8.21
C THR A 651 -7.86 -6.34 -7.58
N LEU A 652 -7.88 -6.39 -6.24
CA LEU A 652 -7.15 -7.39 -5.47
C LEU A 652 -8.08 -8.58 -5.24
N ALA A 653 -7.85 -9.68 -5.96
CA ALA A 653 -8.58 -10.93 -5.79
C ALA A 653 -7.73 -11.93 -5.01
N PHE A 654 -8.32 -12.60 -4.02
CA PHE A 654 -7.67 -13.65 -3.23
C PHE A 654 -8.70 -14.68 -2.74
N SER A 655 -8.22 -15.88 -2.43
CA SER A 655 -9.05 -16.96 -1.89
C SER A 655 -8.56 -17.40 -0.52
N ILE A 656 -9.48 -17.67 0.41
CA ILE A 656 -9.20 -18.11 1.78
C ILE A 656 -10.05 -19.33 2.09
N THR A 657 -9.42 -20.32 2.72
CA THR A 657 -10.12 -21.41 3.40
C THR A 657 -9.99 -21.16 4.90
N PHE A 658 -11.11 -20.97 5.59
CA PHE A 658 -11.10 -20.72 7.02
C PHE A 658 -10.81 -22.02 7.80
N PRO A 659 -10.03 -21.96 8.90
CA PRO A 659 -9.61 -23.14 9.65
C PRO A 659 -10.74 -23.77 10.48
N HIS A 660 -11.77 -23.00 10.78
CA HIS A 660 -12.85 -23.38 11.69
C HIS A 660 -14.20 -22.94 11.13
N ASN A 661 -15.24 -23.73 11.37
CA ASN A 661 -16.62 -23.23 11.34
C ASN A 661 -16.92 -22.44 12.63
N ASP A 662 -17.94 -21.59 12.56
CA ASP A 662 -18.47 -20.80 13.69
C ASP A 662 -17.40 -19.98 14.43
N ASP A 663 -16.42 -19.48 13.66
CA ASP A 663 -15.34 -18.63 14.15
C ASP A 663 -15.64 -17.16 13.84
N VAL A 664 -14.91 -16.28 14.52
CA VAL A 664 -14.82 -14.86 14.16
C VAL A 664 -13.40 -14.63 13.69
N CYS A 665 -13.25 -14.26 12.43
CA CYS A 665 -11.95 -13.99 11.82
C CYS A 665 -11.84 -12.51 11.48
N TYR A 666 -10.67 -11.94 11.67
CA TYR A 666 -10.35 -10.58 11.21
C TYR A 666 -9.36 -10.66 10.06
N LEU A 667 -9.61 -9.91 9.00
CA LEU A 667 -8.73 -9.78 7.84
C LEU A 667 -8.18 -8.36 7.78
N ALA A 668 -6.88 -8.21 7.58
CA ALA A 668 -6.24 -6.91 7.45
C ALA A 668 -5.18 -6.89 6.33
N TYR A 669 -4.96 -5.70 5.77
CA TYR A 669 -3.94 -5.46 4.72
C TYR A 669 -2.54 -5.84 5.22
N HIS A 670 -2.25 -5.51 6.47
CA HIS A 670 -1.04 -5.83 7.20
C HIS A 670 -1.32 -5.85 8.72
N TYR A 671 -0.37 -6.26 9.56
CA TYR A 671 -0.54 -6.36 11.03
C TYR A 671 -1.03 -5.05 11.66
N PRO A 672 -2.28 -4.95 12.15
CA PRO A 672 -2.78 -3.72 12.74
C PRO A 672 -1.94 -3.26 13.93
N TYR A 673 -1.89 -1.95 14.14
CA TYR A 673 -1.29 -1.32 15.32
C TYR A 673 -2.07 -0.04 15.57
N THR A 674 -3.05 -0.11 16.46
CA THR A 674 -4.01 0.96 16.73
C THR A 674 -3.39 2.07 17.59
N TYR A 675 -4.05 3.22 17.69
CA TYR A 675 -3.62 4.30 18.56
C TYR A 675 -3.79 3.90 20.04
N SER A 676 -4.87 3.22 20.39
CA SER A 676 -5.06 2.68 21.75
C SER A 676 -4.00 1.65 22.12
N THR A 677 -3.61 0.78 21.19
CA THR A 677 -2.48 -0.16 21.37
C THR A 677 -1.19 0.61 21.63
N MET A 678 -0.93 1.69 20.88
CA MET A 678 0.24 2.54 21.07
C MET A 678 0.27 3.16 22.47
N MET A 679 -0.79 3.84 22.88
CA MET A 679 -0.87 4.49 24.19
C MET A 679 -0.75 3.48 25.34
N SER A 680 -1.44 2.34 25.25
CA SER A 680 -1.34 1.27 26.24
C SER A 680 0.08 0.68 26.29
N HIS A 681 0.75 0.55 25.15
CA HIS A 681 2.13 0.07 25.11
C HIS A 681 3.06 1.05 25.83
N LEU A 682 2.91 2.36 25.62
CA LEU A 682 3.69 3.38 26.31
C LEU A 682 3.51 3.32 27.83
N ASP A 683 2.28 3.12 28.32
CA ASP A 683 2.01 2.95 29.76
C ASP A 683 2.74 1.75 30.35
N ILE A 684 2.79 0.64 29.61
CA ILE A 684 3.49 -0.58 30.03
C ILE A 684 5.01 -0.37 30.05
N LEU A 685 5.57 0.30 29.04
CA LEU A 685 6.99 0.65 29.02
C LEU A 685 7.36 1.57 30.18
N GLU A 686 6.51 2.55 30.47
CA GLU A 686 6.71 3.48 31.57
C GLU A 686 6.78 2.76 32.92
N GLN A 687 5.86 1.81 33.16
CA GLN A 687 5.80 1.03 34.40
C GLN A 687 6.93 0.01 34.53
N ASN A 688 7.36 -0.59 33.42
CA ASN A 688 8.37 -1.66 33.45
C ASN A 688 9.82 -1.16 33.39
N ARG A 689 10.05 0.13 33.10
CA ARG A 689 11.42 0.66 33.02
C ARG A 689 12.11 0.63 34.39
N ASN A 690 13.44 0.64 34.39
CA ASN A 690 14.20 0.91 35.60
C ASN A 690 14.37 2.43 35.80
N PRO A 691 13.65 3.08 36.74
CA PRO A 691 13.69 4.53 36.91
C PRO A 691 15.05 5.05 37.36
N LYS A 692 15.91 4.20 37.95
CA LYS A 692 17.28 4.58 38.35
C LYS A 692 18.25 4.65 37.18
N LYS A 693 17.93 4.00 36.06
CA LYS A 693 18.80 3.92 34.88
C LYS A 693 18.24 4.66 33.67
N VAL A 694 16.92 4.68 33.52
CA VAL A 694 16.24 5.18 32.33
C VAL A 694 15.47 6.44 32.69
N TYR A 695 15.97 7.58 32.21
CA TYR A 695 15.19 8.80 32.17
C TYR A 695 14.09 8.62 31.12
N TRP A 696 12.85 8.80 31.52
CA TRP A 696 11.68 8.71 30.67
C TRP A 696 10.78 9.90 30.98
N ARG A 697 10.38 10.60 29.93
CA ARG A 697 9.36 11.64 30.03
C ARG A 697 8.42 11.55 28.84
N GLN A 698 7.13 11.36 29.13
CA GLN A 698 6.07 11.42 28.14
C GLN A 698 5.34 12.76 28.26
N GLN A 699 5.30 13.51 27.17
CA GLN A 699 4.60 14.79 27.06
C GLN A 699 3.59 14.73 25.92
N THR A 700 2.64 15.67 25.91
CA THR A 700 1.73 15.85 24.77
C THR A 700 2.28 16.97 23.90
N LEU A 701 2.77 16.65 22.71
CA LEU A 701 3.29 17.63 21.75
C LEU A 701 2.20 18.65 21.39
N CYS A 702 1.02 18.13 21.04
CA CYS A 702 -0.16 18.91 20.69
C CYS A 702 -1.40 18.01 20.74
N GLN A 703 -2.57 18.62 20.62
CA GLN A 703 -3.79 17.92 20.24
C GLN A 703 -3.86 17.81 18.72
N THR A 704 -4.28 16.66 18.21
CA THR A 704 -4.55 16.45 16.79
C THR A 704 -5.81 17.21 16.36
N LEU A 705 -6.11 17.21 15.06
CA LEU A 705 -7.30 17.86 14.52
C LEU A 705 -8.60 17.26 15.08
N GLY A 706 -8.61 15.95 15.32
CA GLY A 706 -9.68 15.21 16.01
C GLY A 706 -9.66 15.34 17.54
N GLY A 707 -8.70 16.07 18.11
CA GLY A 707 -8.61 16.34 19.55
C GLY A 707 -8.06 15.17 20.37
N ASN A 708 -7.26 14.29 19.75
CA ASN A 708 -6.51 13.23 20.41
C ASN A 708 -5.08 13.72 20.75
N PRO A 709 -4.45 13.27 21.84
CA PRO A 709 -3.10 13.70 22.17
C PRO A 709 -2.06 13.08 21.24
N CYS A 710 -1.11 13.88 20.75
CA CYS A 710 0.07 13.41 20.02
C CYS A 710 1.25 13.27 21.00
N PRO A 711 1.68 12.05 21.37
CA PRO A 711 2.71 11.84 22.39
C PRO A 711 4.12 12.17 21.88
N LEU A 712 4.90 12.83 22.74
CA LEU A 712 6.34 13.07 22.59
C LEU A 712 7.08 12.41 23.76
N LEU A 713 8.03 11.53 23.45
CA LEU A 713 8.84 10.83 24.43
C LEU A 713 10.25 11.39 24.48
N THR A 714 10.80 11.48 25.67
CA THR A 714 12.21 11.75 25.93
C THR A 714 12.82 10.56 26.65
N ILE A 715 13.80 9.90 26.03
CA ILE A 715 14.46 8.72 26.60
C ILE A 715 15.98 8.93 26.60
N THR A 716 16.63 8.76 27.75
CA THR A 716 18.10 8.81 27.90
C THR A 716 18.53 8.09 29.19
N ALA A 717 19.82 7.99 29.46
CA ALA A 717 20.32 7.44 30.72
C ALA A 717 20.16 8.47 31.85
N MET A 718 19.78 8.02 33.04
CA MET A 718 19.86 8.88 34.24
C MET A 718 21.32 9.33 34.46
N PRO A 719 21.55 10.55 35.00
CA PRO A 719 22.89 10.98 35.37
C PRO A 719 23.47 10.07 36.47
N GLU A 720 24.77 9.81 36.43
CA GLU A 720 25.43 8.90 37.39
C GLU A 720 25.37 9.43 38.83
N SER A 721 25.44 10.75 39.00
CA SER A 721 25.24 11.41 40.29
C SER A 721 24.69 12.83 40.12
N LYS A 722 24.45 13.50 41.26
CA LYS A 722 24.04 14.91 41.30
C LYS A 722 25.22 15.89 41.16
N LYS A 723 26.43 15.40 40.88
CA LYS A 723 27.61 16.25 40.68
C LYS A 723 27.45 17.06 39.40
N ARG A 724 27.99 18.27 39.40
CA ARG A 724 27.92 19.20 38.26
C ARG A 724 28.39 18.55 36.96
N ASP A 725 29.50 17.81 36.99
CA ASP A 725 30.09 17.20 35.80
C ASP A 725 29.15 16.15 35.17
N ASP A 726 28.50 15.32 35.99
CA ASP A 726 27.56 14.28 35.51
C ASP A 726 26.26 14.91 34.98
N LEU A 727 25.82 16.02 35.57
CA LEU A 727 24.66 16.78 35.08
C LEU A 727 25.00 17.51 33.77
N GLU A 728 26.21 18.04 33.65
CA GLU A 728 26.69 18.70 32.44
C GLU A 728 26.85 17.70 31.29
N GLU A 729 27.36 16.49 31.56
CA GLU A 729 27.37 15.40 30.58
C GLU A 729 25.95 15.07 30.11
N PHE A 730 25.03 14.86 31.04
CA PHE A 730 23.62 14.56 30.76
C PHE A 730 22.98 15.60 29.85
N CYS A 731 23.08 16.90 30.20
CA CYS A 731 22.47 17.99 29.43
C CYS A 731 23.13 18.18 28.06
N ASN A 732 24.40 17.79 27.89
CA ASN A 732 25.17 18.01 26.66
C ASN A 732 25.13 16.86 25.65
N ARG A 733 24.56 15.70 26.00
CA ARG A 733 24.39 14.55 25.09
C ARG A 733 23.71 14.94 23.78
N PRO A 734 24.18 14.49 22.60
CA PRO A 734 23.56 14.79 21.32
C PRO A 734 22.13 14.25 21.20
N TYR A 735 21.28 14.94 20.44
CA TYR A 735 19.91 14.49 20.17
C TYR A 735 19.82 13.51 19.00
N VAL A 736 18.91 12.56 19.13
CA VAL A 736 18.37 11.76 18.02
C VAL A 736 16.86 12.00 17.98
N PHE A 737 16.34 12.42 16.83
CA PHE A 737 14.91 12.72 16.66
C PHE A 737 14.27 11.66 15.76
N LEU A 738 13.32 10.91 16.30
CA LEU A 738 12.64 9.83 15.60
C LEU A 738 11.15 10.10 15.54
N MET A 739 10.53 9.82 14.40
CA MET A 739 9.09 9.85 14.27
C MET A 739 8.60 8.71 13.39
N ALA A 740 7.35 8.32 13.53
CA ALA A 740 6.78 7.25 12.73
C ALA A 740 5.32 7.54 12.38
N ARG A 741 4.84 6.83 11.36
CA ARG A 741 3.41 6.65 11.09
C ARG A 741 2.65 7.95 10.78
N VAL A 742 3.27 8.78 9.94
CA VAL A 742 2.59 9.94 9.34
C VAL A 742 1.51 9.52 8.35
N HIS A 743 1.71 8.40 7.64
CA HIS A 743 0.67 7.76 6.85
C HIS A 743 0.00 6.64 7.67
N PRO A 744 -1.32 6.72 7.90
CA PRO A 744 -2.03 5.80 8.80
C PRO A 744 -1.94 4.32 8.42
N GLY A 745 -1.99 3.99 7.13
CA GLY A 745 -1.99 2.62 6.63
C GLY A 745 -0.65 1.88 6.77
N GLU A 746 0.43 2.59 7.12
CA GLU A 746 1.81 2.07 7.19
C GLU A 746 2.10 1.34 8.51
N SER A 747 1.31 0.28 8.75
CA SER A 747 1.32 -0.57 9.94
C SER A 747 2.69 -1.03 10.42
N ASN A 748 3.52 -1.41 9.47
CA ASN A 748 4.89 -1.85 9.67
C ASN A 748 5.79 -0.79 10.33
N ALA A 749 5.60 0.51 10.07
CA ALA A 749 6.40 1.57 10.70
C ALA A 749 6.25 1.60 12.23
N SER A 750 5.03 1.33 12.74
CA SER A 750 4.82 1.28 14.19
C SER A 750 5.41 0.05 14.84
N TRP A 751 5.50 -1.08 14.12
CA TRP A 751 6.19 -2.27 14.62
C TRP A 751 7.71 -2.06 14.70
N VAL A 752 8.31 -1.38 13.72
CA VAL A 752 9.71 -0.94 13.80
C VAL A 752 9.90 0.00 14.99
N MET A 753 9.02 1.00 15.15
CA MET A 753 9.08 1.92 16.30
C MET A 753 8.90 1.22 17.65
N LYS A 754 8.02 0.20 17.73
CA LYS A 754 7.87 -0.63 18.94
C LYS A 754 9.18 -1.31 19.32
N GLY A 755 9.86 -1.94 18.37
CA GLY A 755 11.17 -2.54 18.62
C GLY A 755 12.25 -1.53 19.06
N THR A 756 12.23 -0.33 18.49
CA THR A 756 13.09 0.79 18.92
C THR A 756 12.82 1.18 20.38
N LEU A 757 11.55 1.38 20.75
CA LEU A 757 11.16 1.79 22.11
C LEU A 757 11.49 0.70 23.15
N GLU A 758 11.14 -0.55 22.88
CA GLU A 758 11.42 -1.68 23.76
C GLU A 758 12.93 -1.87 23.98
N PHE A 759 13.73 -1.76 22.92
CA PHE A 759 15.18 -1.80 23.07
C PHE A 759 15.68 -0.65 23.95
N LEU A 760 15.24 0.59 23.67
CA LEU A 760 15.66 1.79 24.40
C LEU A 760 15.26 1.81 25.87
N VAL A 761 14.25 1.08 26.32
CA VAL A 761 13.88 0.98 27.75
C VAL A 761 14.36 -0.30 28.41
N SER A 762 14.89 -1.25 27.63
CA SER A 762 15.38 -2.53 28.13
C SER A 762 16.62 -2.40 29.03
N SER A 763 16.86 -3.45 29.82
CA SER A 763 18.08 -3.62 30.61
C SER A 763 19.28 -4.13 29.81
N ASP A 764 19.18 -4.18 28.47
CA ASP A 764 20.29 -4.60 27.61
C ASP A 764 21.50 -3.68 27.81
N PRO A 765 22.72 -4.23 28.00
CA PRO A 765 23.94 -3.42 28.16
C PRO A 765 24.23 -2.48 26.97
N ILE A 766 23.89 -2.89 25.75
CA ILE A 766 24.05 -2.07 24.55
C ILE A 766 23.07 -0.90 24.58
N ALA A 767 21.83 -1.16 25.01
CA ALA A 767 20.84 -0.09 25.20
C ALA A 767 21.26 0.89 26.31
N ASP A 768 21.88 0.41 27.39
CA ASP A 768 22.45 1.26 28.45
C ASP A 768 23.52 2.21 27.91
N LEU A 769 24.46 1.67 27.13
CA LEU A 769 25.52 2.46 26.52
C LEU A 769 24.94 3.48 25.53
N LEU A 770 24.00 3.07 24.68
CA LEU A 770 23.35 3.96 23.71
C LEU A 770 22.62 5.12 24.40
N ARG A 771 21.91 4.85 25.50
CA ARG A 771 21.24 5.88 26.31
C ARG A 771 22.22 6.86 26.97
N LYS A 772 23.45 6.43 27.30
CA LYS A 772 24.51 7.33 27.80
C LYS A 772 25.09 8.21 26.70
N CYS A 773 25.01 7.79 25.44
CA CYS A 773 25.50 8.57 24.31
C CYS A 773 24.51 9.63 23.82
N PHE A 774 23.19 9.43 24.01
CA PHE A 774 22.17 10.21 23.31
C PHE A 774 20.97 10.59 24.18
N ILE A 775 20.32 11.69 23.78
CA ILE A 775 18.93 12.01 24.16
C ILE A 775 18.02 11.70 22.98
N PHE A 776 17.06 10.81 23.17
CA PHE A 776 16.09 10.47 22.15
C PHE A 776 14.82 11.30 22.31
N LYS A 777 14.43 12.04 21.27
CA LYS A 777 13.10 12.66 21.12
C LYS A 777 12.30 11.84 20.12
N ILE A 778 11.19 11.25 20.58
CA ILE A 778 10.44 10.28 19.77
C ILE A 778 8.97 10.65 19.70
N ILE A 779 8.41 10.69 18.49
CA ILE A 779 6.97 10.77 18.23
C ILE A 779 6.51 9.43 17.63
N PRO A 780 5.95 8.50 18.42
CA PRO A 780 5.67 7.14 17.96
C PRO A 780 4.60 7.04 16.85
N MET A 781 3.72 8.03 16.77
CA MET A 781 2.64 8.09 15.78
C MET A 781 2.27 9.53 15.47
N LEU A 782 2.63 10.01 14.27
CA LEU A 782 2.44 11.40 13.87
C LEU A 782 1.03 11.71 13.35
N ASN A 783 0.28 10.69 12.93
CA ASN A 783 -1.12 10.83 12.49
C ASN A 783 -2.08 9.90 13.25
N PRO A 784 -2.32 10.14 14.56
CA PRO A 784 -3.28 9.38 15.35
C PRO A 784 -4.68 9.32 14.72
N ASP A 785 -5.22 10.47 14.29
CA ASP A 785 -6.60 10.54 13.82
C ASP A 785 -6.84 9.69 12.58
N GLY A 786 -5.92 9.72 11.61
CA GLY A 786 -6.04 8.88 10.44
C GLY A 786 -5.99 7.39 10.78
N VAL A 787 -5.16 6.98 11.77
CA VAL A 787 -5.09 5.58 12.23
C VAL A 787 -6.40 5.17 12.89
N ILE A 788 -6.94 6.02 13.77
CA ILE A 788 -8.20 5.77 14.49
C ILE A 788 -9.36 5.54 13.51
N ASN A 789 -9.44 6.34 12.44
CA ASN A 789 -10.54 6.32 11.47
C ASN A 789 -10.31 5.36 10.29
N GLY A 790 -9.24 4.55 10.30
CA GLY A 790 -9.00 3.54 9.26
C GLY A 790 -8.58 4.13 7.90
N ASN A 791 -7.96 5.32 7.88
CA ASN A 791 -7.38 5.90 6.67
C ASN A 791 -6.14 5.10 6.22
N HIS A 792 -5.72 5.30 4.99
CA HIS A 792 -4.47 4.79 4.44
C HIS A 792 -3.36 5.85 4.42
N ARG A 793 -3.68 7.09 4.02
CA ARG A 793 -2.69 8.11 3.63
C ARG A 793 -2.85 9.43 4.36
N CYS A 794 -4.07 9.95 4.43
CA CYS A 794 -4.34 11.34 4.80
C CYS A 794 -4.73 11.52 6.28
N SER A 795 -4.60 12.76 6.76
CA SER A 795 -5.20 13.19 8.02
C SER A 795 -6.71 13.48 7.85
N LEU A 796 -7.38 13.96 8.91
CA LEU A 796 -8.79 14.39 8.81
C LEU A 796 -8.99 15.63 7.93
N SER A 797 -7.95 16.38 7.59
CA SER A 797 -8.06 17.48 6.63
C SER A 797 -8.22 16.99 5.18
N GLY A 798 -7.97 15.70 4.92
CA GLY A 798 -7.84 15.15 3.58
C GLY A 798 -6.43 15.30 3.00
N ASP A 799 -5.50 15.96 3.71
CA ASP A 799 -4.15 16.19 3.23
C ASP A 799 -3.18 15.05 3.59
N ASP A 800 -2.24 14.79 2.67
CA ASP A 800 -1.02 14.03 2.95
C ASP A 800 -0.08 14.89 3.82
N LEU A 801 -0.03 14.59 5.12
CA LEU A 801 0.86 15.26 6.08
C LEU A 801 2.34 15.17 5.67
N ASN A 802 2.68 14.12 4.90
CA ASN A 802 3.94 13.90 4.17
C ASN A 802 4.36 15.04 3.22
N ARG A 803 3.46 15.99 2.92
CA ARG A 803 3.66 17.11 1.98
C ARG A 803 3.45 18.48 2.62
N GLN A 804 3.18 18.53 3.92
CA GLN A 804 2.81 19.76 4.62
C GLN A 804 3.98 20.36 5.42
N TRP A 805 5.23 19.90 5.23
CA TRP A 805 6.35 20.34 6.08
C TRP A 805 6.95 21.70 5.70
N LEU A 806 6.77 22.19 4.47
CA LEU A 806 7.26 23.53 4.10
C LEU A 806 6.53 24.62 4.87
N THR A 807 5.20 24.61 4.83
CA THR A 807 4.34 25.65 5.42
C THR A 807 3.13 25.04 6.16
N PRO A 808 3.36 24.28 7.24
CA PRO A 808 2.27 23.65 7.99
C PRO A 808 1.35 24.69 8.64
N SER A 809 0.05 24.42 8.65
CA SER A 809 -0.93 25.19 9.42
C SER A 809 -1.00 24.66 10.86
N SER A 810 -1.02 25.55 11.85
CA SER A 810 -1.22 25.17 13.25
C SER A 810 -2.64 24.64 13.53
N GLU A 811 -3.61 24.99 12.69
CA GLU A 811 -5.00 24.54 12.83
C GLU A 811 -5.27 23.24 12.06
N LEU A 812 -4.81 23.13 10.81
CA LEU A 812 -5.08 21.95 9.97
C LEU A 812 -4.04 20.85 10.14
N HIS A 813 -2.77 21.21 10.41
CA HIS A 813 -1.63 20.29 10.47
C HIS A 813 -0.90 20.38 11.83
N PRO A 814 -1.60 20.35 12.99
CA PRO A 814 -0.99 20.65 14.29
C PRO A 814 0.20 19.74 14.62
N THR A 815 0.13 18.45 14.28
CA THR A 815 1.23 17.51 14.54
C THR A 815 2.49 17.86 13.76
N ILE A 816 2.36 18.28 12.51
CA ILE A 816 3.49 18.72 11.67
C ILE A 816 4.00 20.08 12.15
N TYR A 817 3.09 21.02 12.39
CA TYR A 817 3.42 22.37 12.86
C TYR A 817 4.25 22.33 14.14
N HIS A 818 3.84 21.57 15.15
CA HIS A 818 4.55 21.49 16.43
C HIS A 818 5.82 20.63 16.37
N SER A 819 5.85 19.57 15.55
CA SER A 819 7.09 18.80 15.33
C SER A 819 8.18 19.66 14.68
N LYS A 820 7.81 20.43 13.65
CA LYS A 820 8.70 21.39 12.99
C LYS A 820 9.15 22.49 13.96
N GLY A 821 8.23 23.03 14.76
CA GLY A 821 8.53 24.03 15.78
C GLY A 821 9.54 23.56 16.84
N LEU A 822 9.40 22.33 17.33
CA LEU A 822 10.34 21.73 18.27
C LEU A 822 11.74 21.57 17.64
N LEU A 823 11.81 21.12 16.39
CA LEU A 823 13.08 21.03 15.66
C LEU A 823 13.75 22.39 15.45
N TYR A 824 12.98 23.42 15.13
CA TYR A 824 13.50 24.79 15.06
C TYR A 824 14.02 25.29 16.40
N TYR A 825 13.29 25.04 17.49
CA TYR A 825 13.74 25.38 18.84
C TYR A 825 15.06 24.69 19.18
N LEU A 826 15.17 23.38 18.95
CA LEU A 826 16.42 22.64 19.15
C LEU A 826 17.57 23.23 18.34
N ARG A 827 17.32 23.63 17.09
CA ARG A 827 18.30 24.35 16.28
C ARG A 827 18.67 25.71 16.88
N SER A 828 17.71 26.53 17.29
CA SER A 828 17.97 27.89 17.79
C SER A 828 18.80 27.91 19.06
N VAL A 829 18.67 26.87 19.91
CA VAL A 829 19.50 26.71 21.11
C VAL A 829 20.82 25.94 20.86
N GLY A 830 21.18 25.68 19.60
CA GLY A 830 22.43 25.01 19.22
C GLY A 830 22.45 23.50 19.50
N ARG A 831 21.28 22.87 19.62
CA ARG A 831 21.07 21.45 19.97
C ARG A 831 20.37 20.69 18.85
N ALA A 832 20.62 21.07 17.59
CA ALA A 832 20.06 20.38 16.43
C ALA A 832 20.38 18.86 16.47
N PRO A 833 19.43 17.97 16.12
CA PRO A 833 19.65 16.53 16.18
C PRO A 833 20.82 16.06 15.32
N LEU A 834 21.57 15.08 15.83
CA LEU A 834 22.62 14.40 15.06
C LEU A 834 22.04 13.53 13.95
N VAL A 835 20.89 12.90 14.24
CA VAL A 835 20.12 12.05 13.32
C VAL A 835 18.66 12.42 13.43
N PHE A 836 18.01 12.58 12.27
CA PHE A 836 16.56 12.64 12.13
C PHE A 836 16.12 11.43 11.31
N CYS A 837 15.12 10.68 11.76
CA CYS A 837 14.58 9.58 10.97
C CYS A 837 13.06 9.47 11.11
N ASP A 838 12.41 9.41 9.95
CA ASP A 838 10.97 9.25 9.80
C ASP A 838 10.64 7.83 9.31
N TYR A 839 9.92 7.03 10.08
CA TYR A 839 9.62 5.62 9.77
C TYR A 839 8.30 5.47 8.98
N HIS A 840 8.39 4.81 7.82
CA HIS A 840 7.35 4.63 6.80
C HIS A 840 7.24 3.16 6.33
N GLY A 841 6.20 2.91 5.54
CA GLY A 841 5.95 1.64 4.87
C GLY A 841 5.91 1.74 3.34
N HIS A 842 6.70 0.92 2.63
CA HIS A 842 6.79 0.93 1.18
C HIS A 842 5.94 -0.18 0.52
N SER A 843 4.91 0.24 -0.21
CA SER A 843 3.93 -0.66 -0.85
C SER A 843 4.39 -1.35 -2.15
N GLN A 844 5.56 -1.01 -2.69
CA GLN A 844 6.05 -1.50 -3.99
C GLN A 844 7.45 -2.12 -3.99
N LYS A 845 8.25 -1.93 -2.94
CA LYS A 845 9.63 -2.43 -2.88
C LYS A 845 9.73 -3.44 -1.74
N LYS A 846 10.67 -4.38 -1.90
CA LYS A 846 11.03 -5.38 -0.89
C LYS A 846 12.13 -4.82 0.01
N ASN A 847 12.39 -5.50 1.13
CA ASN A 847 13.40 -5.14 2.13
C ASN A 847 13.11 -3.81 2.88
N VAL A 848 14.03 -3.42 3.75
CA VAL A 848 14.07 -2.12 4.43
C VAL A 848 15.22 -1.29 3.88
N PHE A 849 15.02 0.01 3.68
CA PHE A 849 16.05 0.93 3.17
C PHE A 849 15.82 2.35 3.65
N LEU A 850 16.78 3.25 3.41
CA LEU A 850 16.68 4.67 3.75
C LEU A 850 16.66 5.51 2.49
N TYR A 851 15.76 6.48 2.45
CA TYR A 851 15.93 7.64 1.61
C TYR A 851 16.62 8.75 2.42
N GLY A 852 17.59 9.43 1.82
CA GLY A 852 18.38 10.51 2.42
C GLY A 852 18.35 11.79 1.56
N CYS A 853 19.30 12.70 1.81
CA CYS A 853 19.44 13.95 1.06
C CYS A 853 20.91 14.17 0.68
N SER A 854 21.17 14.42 -0.61
CA SER A 854 22.46 14.87 -1.12
C SER A 854 22.28 15.82 -2.30
N ILE A 855 22.97 16.96 -2.24
CA ILE A 855 23.02 17.93 -3.34
C ILE A 855 23.76 17.31 -4.52
N LYS A 856 24.92 16.68 -4.28
CA LYS A 856 25.75 16.12 -5.35
C LYS A 856 25.03 15.03 -6.13
N GLU A 857 24.35 14.12 -5.44
CA GLU A 857 23.58 13.05 -6.10
C GLU A 857 22.42 13.61 -6.90
N THR A 858 21.76 14.66 -6.40
CA THR A 858 20.66 15.34 -7.09
C THR A 858 21.13 16.02 -8.37
N LEU A 859 22.24 16.76 -8.32
CA LEU A 859 22.80 17.43 -9.50
C LEU A 859 23.33 16.46 -10.56
N TRP A 860 23.95 15.36 -10.12
CA TRP A 860 24.46 14.34 -11.01
C TRP A 860 23.33 13.68 -11.82
N GLN A 861 22.23 13.33 -11.17
CA GLN A 861 21.10 12.66 -11.82
C GLN A 861 20.31 13.59 -12.75
N ALA A 862 20.25 14.89 -12.42
CA ALA A 862 19.63 15.90 -13.27
C ALA A 862 20.45 16.26 -14.53
N GLY A 863 21.63 15.65 -14.75
CA GLY A 863 22.51 15.94 -15.89
C GLY A 863 23.05 17.37 -15.89
N CYS A 864 23.09 18.02 -14.71
CA CYS A 864 23.47 19.41 -14.57
C CYS A 864 24.97 19.61 -14.86
N VAL A 865 25.33 20.62 -15.64
CA VAL A 865 26.72 20.94 -16.03
C VAL A 865 27.46 21.74 -14.95
N VAL A 866 26.82 21.98 -13.80
CA VAL A 866 27.42 22.70 -12.67
C VAL A 866 28.64 21.94 -12.13
N ASP A 867 29.74 22.66 -11.93
CA ASP A 867 30.98 22.09 -11.39
C ASP A 867 30.81 21.67 -9.92
N THR A 868 30.47 20.39 -9.72
CA THR A 868 30.30 19.78 -8.39
C THR A 868 31.58 19.77 -7.55
N SER A 869 32.75 20.11 -8.11
CA SER A 869 34.00 20.25 -7.36
C SER A 869 33.99 21.45 -6.41
N VAL A 870 33.17 22.47 -6.70
CA VAL A 870 32.99 23.66 -5.85
C VAL A 870 32.07 23.38 -4.66
N ILE A 871 31.22 22.36 -4.75
CA ILE A 871 30.27 21.99 -3.69
C ILE A 871 31.00 21.09 -2.68
N THR A 872 31.15 21.59 -1.45
CA THR A 872 31.65 20.78 -0.32
C THR A 872 30.45 20.18 0.42
N GLU A 873 30.36 18.85 0.45
CA GLU A 873 29.27 18.12 1.09
C GLU A 873 29.84 17.02 1.98
N ASP A 874 29.37 16.92 3.22
CA ASP A 874 29.74 15.84 4.14
C ASP A 874 29.09 14.53 3.68
N VAL A 875 29.91 13.55 3.29
CA VAL A 875 29.47 12.20 2.87
C VAL A 875 28.94 11.34 4.04
N GLY A 876 28.94 11.88 5.26
CA GLY A 876 28.47 11.23 6.49
C GLY A 876 27.01 10.78 6.46
N TYR A 877 26.20 11.28 5.54
CA TYR A 877 24.82 10.82 5.31
C TYR A 877 24.75 9.36 4.82
N ARG A 878 25.81 8.79 4.24
CA ARG A 878 25.85 7.37 3.84
C ARG A 878 26.30 6.43 4.97
N THR A 879 26.84 6.96 6.06
CA THR A 879 27.51 6.15 7.08
C THR A 879 26.55 5.24 7.84
N LEU A 880 25.42 5.77 8.32
CA LEU A 880 24.41 4.96 9.02
C LEU A 880 23.80 3.88 8.09
N PRO A 881 23.34 4.19 6.86
CA PRO A 881 22.90 3.18 5.90
C PRO A 881 23.93 2.05 5.67
N LYS A 882 25.22 2.38 5.52
CA LYS A 882 26.29 1.37 5.36
C LYS A 882 26.53 0.51 6.61
N ILE A 883 26.24 1.05 7.80
CA ILE A 883 26.30 0.28 9.05
C ILE A 883 25.12 -0.69 9.10
N LEU A 884 23.90 -0.19 8.82
CA LEU A 884 22.69 -0.99 8.85
C LEU A 884 22.73 -2.16 7.85
N ASP A 885 23.29 -1.95 6.66
CA ASP A 885 23.50 -3.02 5.66
C ASP A 885 24.34 -4.19 6.17
N LYS A 886 25.15 -3.98 7.21
CA LYS A 886 25.96 -5.02 7.85
C LYS A 886 25.27 -5.68 9.03
N VAL A 887 24.54 -4.90 9.83
CA VAL A 887 24.03 -5.36 11.15
C VAL A 887 22.55 -5.71 11.16
N ALA A 888 21.77 -5.19 10.20
CA ALA A 888 20.33 -5.37 10.15
C ALA A 888 19.95 -6.33 9.00
N PRO A 889 19.45 -7.55 9.30
CA PRO A 889 19.21 -8.56 8.28
C PRO A 889 18.19 -8.18 7.20
N ALA A 890 17.23 -7.30 7.52
CA ALA A 890 16.21 -6.82 6.60
C ALA A 890 16.65 -5.60 5.76
N PHE A 891 17.79 -4.97 6.09
CA PHE A 891 18.22 -3.73 5.48
C PHE A 891 19.04 -3.95 4.21
N VAL A 892 18.88 -3.09 3.20
CA VAL A 892 19.64 -3.15 1.94
C VAL A 892 20.10 -1.77 1.49
N MET A 893 21.41 -1.52 1.51
CA MET A 893 22.02 -0.26 1.08
C MET A 893 21.75 0.05 -0.39
N ASN A 894 21.75 -0.95 -1.26
CA ASN A 894 21.54 -0.77 -2.71
C ASN A 894 20.12 -0.28 -3.05
N SER A 895 19.18 -0.35 -2.12
CA SER A 895 17.83 0.20 -2.29
C SER A 895 17.69 1.63 -1.77
N CYS A 896 18.70 2.15 -1.07
CA CYS A 896 18.73 3.53 -0.60
C CYS A 896 18.90 4.51 -1.76
N SER A 897 18.27 5.69 -1.64
CA SER A 897 18.46 6.82 -2.55
C SER A 897 18.65 8.10 -1.74
N PHE A 898 19.57 8.97 -2.16
CA PHE A 898 19.81 10.26 -1.52
C PHE A 898 19.40 11.44 -2.42
N LEU A 899 18.68 11.14 -3.50
CA LEU A 899 18.09 12.13 -4.39
C LEU A 899 17.02 12.96 -3.66
N VAL A 900 17.03 14.27 -3.91
CA VAL A 900 15.95 15.19 -3.52
C VAL A 900 15.19 15.60 -4.77
N GLU A 901 14.02 14.98 -4.97
CA GLU A 901 13.11 15.31 -6.06
C GLU A 901 12.23 16.51 -5.67
N LYS A 902 11.86 17.35 -6.64
CA LYS A 902 10.98 18.51 -6.42
C LYS A 902 9.64 18.11 -5.79
N SER A 903 9.04 17.01 -6.23
CA SER A 903 7.78 16.48 -5.66
C SER A 903 7.90 16.01 -4.19
N ARG A 904 9.13 15.96 -3.66
CA ARG A 904 9.47 15.51 -2.30
C ARG A 904 10.09 16.63 -1.45
N GLU A 905 10.20 17.86 -1.97
CA GLU A 905 10.79 18.99 -1.25
C GLU A 905 10.08 19.29 0.07
N SER A 906 8.78 19.03 0.12
CA SER A 906 7.92 19.26 1.29
C SER A 906 7.79 18.06 2.24
N THR A 907 8.70 17.09 2.12
CA THR A 907 8.79 15.95 3.04
C THR A 907 9.59 16.32 4.28
N ALA A 908 9.28 15.65 5.39
CA ALA A 908 9.94 15.87 6.67
C ALA A 908 11.46 15.76 6.61
N ARG A 909 11.94 14.75 5.88
CA ARG A 909 13.37 14.49 5.69
C ARG A 909 14.08 15.68 5.06
N VAL A 910 13.51 16.20 3.96
CA VAL A 910 14.13 17.29 3.19
C VAL A 910 14.09 18.58 4.01
N VAL A 911 12.96 18.88 4.65
CA VAL A 911 12.82 20.05 5.53
C VAL A 911 13.78 19.99 6.72
N ALA A 912 13.90 18.85 7.41
CA ALA A 912 14.86 18.68 8.50
C ALA A 912 16.33 18.83 8.03
N TRP A 913 16.64 18.38 6.82
CA TRP A 913 17.98 18.54 6.25
C TRP A 913 18.28 20.00 5.87
N GLN A 914 17.40 20.61 5.07
CA GLN A 914 17.60 21.93 4.49
C GLN A 914 17.39 23.05 5.51
N GLU A 915 16.30 22.99 6.28
CA GLU A 915 15.92 24.05 7.20
C GLU A 915 16.50 23.84 8.60
N MET A 916 16.75 22.62 9.07
CA MET A 916 17.32 22.41 10.42
C MET A 916 18.83 22.16 10.37
N GLY A 917 19.39 21.85 9.20
CA GLY A 917 20.80 21.51 9.03
C GLY A 917 21.15 20.11 9.52
N VAL A 918 20.17 19.21 9.65
CA VAL A 918 20.41 17.83 10.09
C VAL A 918 21.00 17.02 8.94
N LEU A 919 22.32 16.83 8.96
CA LEU A 919 23.06 16.15 7.88
C LEU A 919 22.60 14.69 7.67
N ARG A 920 22.23 14.00 8.75
CA ARG A 920 21.75 12.61 8.73
C ARG A 920 20.24 12.58 8.90
N SER A 921 19.56 13.15 7.93
CA SER A 921 18.10 13.17 7.84
C SER A 921 17.63 12.06 6.91
N TYR A 922 16.76 11.17 7.39
CA TYR A 922 16.31 10.00 6.64
C TYR A 922 14.80 9.77 6.70
N THR A 923 14.30 9.08 5.67
CA THR A 923 13.03 8.36 5.68
C THR A 923 13.36 6.88 5.63
N MET A 924 12.97 6.11 6.64
CA MET A 924 13.09 4.66 6.64
C MET A 924 11.86 4.04 6.00
N GLU A 925 12.06 3.25 4.97
CA GLU A 925 11.01 2.59 4.21
C GLU A 925 11.03 1.09 4.51
N SER A 926 10.02 0.59 5.20
CA SER A 926 9.87 -0.82 5.52
C SER A 926 8.86 -1.51 4.57
N THR A 927 9.16 -2.69 4.04
CA THR A 927 8.22 -3.38 3.13
C THR A 927 7.02 -3.98 3.85
N TYR A 928 5.86 -4.08 3.17
CA TYR A 928 4.70 -4.87 3.63
C TYR A 928 4.78 -6.35 3.25
N CYS A 929 5.71 -6.69 2.35
CA CYS A 929 5.86 -8.02 1.78
C CYS A 929 6.95 -8.80 2.52
N GLY A 930 8.17 -8.74 2.02
CA GLY A 930 9.25 -9.60 2.48
C GLY A 930 10.61 -9.16 1.98
N CYS A 931 11.65 -9.84 2.48
CA CYS A 931 13.05 -9.56 2.12
C CYS A 931 13.50 -10.47 0.99
N SER A 932 14.19 -9.92 0.00
CA SER A 932 14.82 -10.67 -1.11
C SER A 932 16.33 -10.82 -0.95
N HIS A 933 16.89 -10.28 0.13
CA HIS A 933 18.32 -10.23 0.45
C HIS A 933 18.57 -10.63 1.91
N GLY A 934 19.85 -10.73 2.27
CA GLY A 934 20.28 -10.99 3.65
C GLY A 934 19.93 -12.39 4.17
N LEU A 935 19.99 -12.54 5.49
CA LEU A 935 19.68 -13.80 6.20
C LEU A 935 18.22 -14.23 6.02
N TYR A 936 17.34 -13.32 5.61
CA TYR A 936 15.93 -13.60 5.31
C TYR A 936 15.68 -14.15 3.89
N LYS A 937 16.75 -14.46 3.16
CA LYS A 937 16.69 -15.18 1.89
C LYS A 937 16.65 -16.70 2.13
N VAL A 938 15.50 -17.33 1.88
CA VAL A 938 15.40 -18.80 1.94
C VAL A 938 15.79 -19.40 0.60
N ILE A 939 16.71 -20.37 0.66
CA ILE A 939 17.04 -21.24 -0.47
C ILE A 939 16.23 -22.53 -0.29
N ARG A 940 15.34 -22.85 -1.24
CA ARG A 940 14.72 -24.19 -1.32
C ARG A 940 15.35 -24.98 -2.46
N GLU A 941 15.81 -26.18 -2.15
CA GLU A 941 16.09 -27.22 -3.15
C GLU A 941 14.76 -27.94 -3.45
N MET A 942 14.41 -28.10 -4.73
CA MET A 942 13.32 -28.98 -5.15
C MET A 942 13.91 -30.29 -5.67
N GLU A 943 13.53 -31.42 -5.06
CA GLU A 943 13.78 -32.75 -5.63
C GLU A 943 12.82 -33.00 -6.79
N LYS A 944 13.28 -32.77 -8.02
CA LYS A 944 12.77 -33.41 -9.25
C LYS A 944 13.73 -33.11 -10.42
N ASN A 945 14.73 -33.97 -10.63
CA ASN A 945 15.60 -34.16 -11.82
C ASN A 945 16.18 -32.95 -12.59
N GLU A 946 15.92 -31.70 -12.22
CA GLU A 946 16.59 -30.49 -12.69
C GLU A 946 16.70 -29.52 -11.50
N VAL A 947 17.93 -29.23 -11.06
CA VAL A 947 18.19 -28.34 -9.93
C VAL A 947 17.95 -26.89 -10.38
N TYR A 948 16.72 -26.41 -10.22
CA TYR A 948 16.43 -24.98 -10.24
C TYR A 948 16.43 -24.44 -8.81
N LEU A 949 17.42 -23.59 -8.49
CA LEU A 949 17.45 -22.80 -7.26
C LEU A 949 16.36 -21.71 -7.34
N LEU A 950 15.16 -21.97 -6.83
CA LEU A 950 14.15 -20.92 -6.65
C LEU A 950 14.49 -20.14 -5.38
N GLN A 951 14.96 -18.89 -5.55
CA GLN A 951 15.23 -17.98 -4.45
C GLN A 951 13.91 -17.33 -4.00
N ILE A 952 13.31 -17.84 -2.92
CA ILE A 952 12.10 -17.27 -2.33
C ILE A 952 12.46 -16.63 -1.00
N GLY A 953 12.30 -15.32 -0.90
CA GLY A 953 12.47 -14.58 0.35
C GLY A 953 11.40 -14.85 1.40
N LEU A 954 11.66 -14.53 2.67
CA LEU A 954 10.68 -14.57 3.76
C LEU A 954 9.77 -13.34 3.77
N GLN A 955 8.50 -13.54 4.10
CA GLN A 955 7.58 -12.45 4.43
C GLN A 955 7.93 -11.91 5.80
N LEU A 956 7.93 -10.58 5.94
CA LEU A 956 8.18 -9.94 7.24
C LEU A 956 6.97 -10.14 8.16
N GLY A 957 7.22 -10.63 9.37
CA GLY A 957 6.29 -10.62 10.49
C GLY A 957 6.52 -9.42 11.41
N THR A 958 5.79 -9.37 12.52
CA THR A 958 5.97 -8.32 13.53
C THR A 958 7.33 -8.44 14.23
N GLN A 959 7.83 -9.66 14.43
CA GLN A 959 9.13 -9.91 15.06
C GLN A 959 10.29 -9.32 14.24
N GLU A 960 10.33 -9.55 12.92
CA GLU A 960 11.40 -9.02 12.06
C GLU A 960 11.34 -7.50 11.93
N LEU A 961 10.14 -6.91 12.03
CA LEU A 961 9.96 -5.46 12.06
C LEU A 961 10.48 -4.86 13.37
N GLU A 962 10.16 -5.48 14.51
CA GLU A 962 10.69 -5.08 15.81
C GLU A 962 12.22 -5.24 15.87
N GLU A 963 12.76 -6.32 15.30
CA GLU A 963 14.22 -6.51 15.18
C GLU A 963 14.87 -5.37 14.41
N MET A 964 14.28 -4.92 13.29
CA MET A 964 14.80 -3.78 12.54
C MET A 964 14.89 -2.51 13.40
N GLY A 965 13.91 -2.26 14.27
CA GLY A 965 13.93 -1.14 15.22
C GLY A 965 15.08 -1.22 16.22
N ASN A 966 15.35 -2.42 16.75
CA ASN A 966 16.50 -2.70 17.60
C ASN A 966 17.83 -2.51 16.84
N LYS A 967 17.97 -3.12 15.66
CA LYS A 967 19.20 -3.00 14.86
C LYS A 967 19.46 -1.57 14.37
N PHE A 968 18.43 -0.74 14.24
CA PHE A 968 18.60 0.69 14.02
C PHE A 968 19.29 1.38 15.21
N CYS A 969 18.87 1.10 16.44
CA CYS A 969 19.52 1.59 17.65
C CYS A 969 20.99 1.13 17.75
N LEU A 970 21.26 -0.14 17.44
CA LEU A 970 22.64 -0.65 17.36
C LEU A 970 23.47 0.13 16.32
N GLY A 971 22.89 0.41 15.16
CA GLY A 971 23.52 1.21 14.11
C GLY A 971 23.90 2.63 14.58
N LEU A 972 23.06 3.27 15.40
CA LEU A 972 23.34 4.59 15.99
C LEU A 972 24.51 4.54 16.97
N LEU A 973 24.61 3.50 17.79
CA LEU A 973 25.74 3.33 18.70
C LEU A 973 27.06 3.19 17.92
N ILE A 974 27.08 2.32 16.89
CA ILE A 974 28.25 2.12 16.04
C ILE A 974 28.62 3.42 15.31
N LEU A 975 27.63 4.19 14.86
CA LEU A 975 27.84 5.51 14.25
C LEU A 975 28.56 6.45 15.22
N HIS A 976 28.12 6.50 16.48
CA HIS A 976 28.75 7.34 17.52
C HIS A 976 30.19 6.92 17.81
N LEU A 977 30.42 5.63 18.03
CA LEU A 977 31.74 5.08 18.35
C LEU A 977 32.76 5.35 17.25
N LYS A 978 32.34 5.34 15.97
CA LYS A 978 33.20 5.69 14.83
C LYS A 978 33.51 7.18 14.72
N SER A 979 32.74 8.04 15.36
CA SER A 979 32.91 9.50 15.32
C SER A 979 33.80 10.05 16.44
N LEU A 980 34.05 9.28 17.51
CA LEU A 980 34.89 9.69 18.64
C LEU A 980 36.40 9.64 18.28
N PRO A 981 37.22 10.63 18.68
CA PRO A 981 38.67 10.55 18.63
C PRO A 981 39.17 9.51 19.66
N CYS A 982 39.23 8.24 19.25
CA CYS A 982 39.92 7.10 19.86
C CYS A 982 40.22 7.16 21.38
N SER A 983 39.27 6.74 22.24
CA SER A 983 39.61 6.05 23.48
C SER A 983 39.63 4.54 23.21
N LYS A 984 40.82 3.92 23.25
CA LYS A 984 41.02 2.48 23.02
C LYS A 984 40.18 1.60 23.94
N GLN A 985 39.75 2.12 25.10
CA GLN A 985 39.06 1.37 26.14
C GLN A 985 37.57 1.18 25.85
N VAL A 986 36.88 2.23 25.37
CA VAL A 986 35.47 2.17 24.96
C VAL A 986 35.32 1.37 23.66
N MET A 987 36.27 1.53 22.73
CA MET A 987 36.33 0.71 21.51
C MET A 987 36.58 -0.77 21.80
N ALA A 988 37.41 -1.10 22.80
CA ALA A 988 37.65 -2.49 23.20
C ALA A 988 36.41 -3.11 23.87
N GLN A 989 35.72 -2.40 24.76
CA GLN A 989 34.47 -2.88 25.37
C GLN A 989 33.34 -3.02 24.35
N ALA A 990 33.17 -2.06 23.44
CA ALA A 990 32.17 -2.12 22.40
C ALA A 990 32.47 -3.20 21.36
N ALA A 991 33.74 -3.37 20.96
CA ALA A 991 34.14 -4.47 20.07
C ALA A 991 33.87 -5.84 20.72
N LEU A 992 34.19 -6.00 21.99
CA LEU A 992 33.96 -7.26 22.71
C LEU A 992 32.47 -7.59 22.88
N LEU A 993 31.61 -6.57 23.03
CA LEU A 993 30.15 -6.73 23.07
C LEU A 993 29.54 -7.00 21.68
N LEU A 994 30.06 -6.36 20.63
CA LEU A 994 29.63 -6.59 19.24
C LEU A 994 30.05 -7.97 18.74
N ASP A 995 31.25 -8.43 19.07
CA ASP A 995 31.75 -9.78 18.76
C ASP A 995 30.91 -10.85 19.48
N LEU A 996 30.51 -10.59 20.73
CA LEU A 996 29.59 -11.46 21.48
C LEU A 996 28.18 -11.49 20.87
N GLU A 997 27.69 -10.38 20.32
CA GLU A 997 26.39 -10.35 19.65
C GLU A 997 26.45 -11.07 18.29
N GLU A 998 27.55 -11.00 17.55
CA GLU A 998 27.79 -11.83 16.36
C GLU A 998 27.77 -13.33 16.72
N GLU A 999 28.49 -13.75 17.77
CA GLU A 999 28.45 -15.14 18.25
C GLU A 999 27.06 -15.59 18.72
N ILE A 1000 26.32 -14.74 19.44
CA ILE A 1000 24.96 -15.03 19.92
C ILE A 1000 23.96 -15.06 18.76
N THR A 1001 24.14 -14.19 17.75
CA THR A 1001 23.32 -14.18 16.54
C THR A 1001 23.57 -15.45 15.72
N ASP A 1002 24.82 -15.90 15.60
CA ASP A 1002 25.18 -17.20 15.00
C ASP A 1002 24.57 -18.39 15.78
N LEU A 1003 24.53 -18.32 17.13
CA LEU A 1003 23.91 -19.36 17.96
C LEU A 1003 22.36 -19.37 17.89
N ARG A 1004 21.71 -18.20 17.85
CA ARG A 1004 20.24 -18.07 17.72
C ARG A 1004 19.77 -18.43 16.31
N THR A 1005 20.54 -18.10 15.28
CA THR A 1005 20.28 -18.49 13.90
C THR A 1005 20.47 -20.00 13.71
N HIS A 1006 21.47 -20.63 14.35
CA HIS A 1006 21.57 -22.09 14.35
C HIS A 1006 20.34 -22.76 14.99
N ARG A 1007 19.79 -22.25 16.10
CA ARG A 1007 18.55 -22.81 16.69
C ARG A 1007 17.29 -22.59 15.84
N SER A 1008 17.23 -21.50 15.07
CA SER A 1008 16.08 -21.16 14.22
C SER A 1008 16.12 -21.86 12.86
N VAL A 1009 17.32 -22.14 12.34
CA VAL A 1009 17.56 -22.85 11.07
C VAL A 1009 17.59 -24.38 11.25
N ILE A 1010 17.88 -24.91 12.45
CA ILE A 1010 17.96 -26.36 12.72
C ILE A 1010 16.61 -27.07 12.90
N ARG A 1011 15.46 -26.39 12.73
CA ARG A 1011 14.13 -27.06 12.68
C ARG A 1011 13.58 -27.28 11.27
N ILE A 1012 14.45 -27.32 10.26
CA ILE A 1012 14.16 -27.89 8.94
C ILE A 1012 15.24 -28.95 8.66
N PHE A 1013 14.88 -30.22 8.95
CA PHE A 1013 15.62 -31.47 8.71
C PHE A 1013 17.09 -31.35 8.27
N ARG A 1014 18.02 -31.53 9.23
CA ARG A 1014 19.36 -32.08 8.97
C ARG A 1014 19.75 -33.07 10.05
N GLY A 1015 19.26 -34.30 9.90
CA GLY A 1015 19.88 -35.49 10.45
C GLY A 1015 20.50 -36.28 9.31
N PHE A 1016 21.83 -36.47 9.36
CA PHE A 1016 22.65 -37.32 8.50
C PHE A 1016 22.87 -36.88 7.05
N SER A 1017 23.88 -36.04 6.83
CA SER A 1017 25.00 -36.39 5.95
C SER A 1017 26.12 -35.35 6.08
N CYS A 1018 27.35 -35.83 6.01
CA CYS A 1018 28.59 -35.05 5.86
C CYS A 1018 29.32 -34.59 7.14
N ARG A 1019 29.82 -35.57 7.91
CA ARG A 1019 31.18 -35.54 8.50
C ARG A 1019 31.76 -36.95 8.55
N SER A 1020 32.12 -37.50 7.39
CA SER A 1020 32.94 -38.72 7.31
C SER A 1020 33.70 -38.77 5.99
N SER A 1021 34.62 -37.83 5.80
CA SER A 1021 35.69 -37.98 4.82
C SER A 1021 37.00 -37.55 5.46
N CYS A 1022 37.38 -38.24 6.53
CA CYS A 1022 38.76 -38.42 7.00
C CYS A 1022 38.73 -39.46 8.14
N LEU A 1023 39.58 -40.48 8.01
CA LEU A 1023 39.74 -41.67 8.86
C LEU A 1023 38.63 -42.73 8.78
N GLY A 1024 38.93 -43.78 8.02
CA GLY A 1024 38.29 -45.07 8.19
C GLY A 1024 38.81 -45.74 9.45
N MET A 1025 37.90 -46.13 10.35
CA MET A 1025 38.06 -47.26 11.27
C MET A 1025 36.68 -47.78 11.62
N HIS A 1026 36.47 -49.07 11.34
CA HIS A 1026 35.29 -49.85 11.75
C HIS A 1026 35.24 -49.99 13.27
N PHE A 1027 34.14 -49.60 13.91
CA PHE A 1027 33.65 -50.27 15.13
C PHE A 1027 32.13 -50.24 15.15
N GLY A 1028 31.51 -51.41 15.25
CA GLY A 1028 30.07 -51.58 15.40
C GLY A 1028 29.67 -51.50 16.88
N PHE A 1029 28.57 -50.79 17.15
CA PHE A 1029 27.87 -50.85 18.43
C PHE A 1029 26.37 -51.05 18.20
N SER A 1030 25.76 -51.80 19.13
CA SER A 1030 24.39 -52.34 19.07
C SER A 1030 23.36 -51.37 19.65
N PHE A 1031 22.13 -51.45 19.13
CA PHE A 1031 20.95 -50.61 19.40
C PHE A 1031 20.56 -50.43 20.88
N LYS A 1032 21.14 -51.20 21.81
CA LYS A 1032 20.83 -51.14 23.25
C LYS A 1032 21.53 -50.01 24.01
N GLU A 1033 22.68 -49.51 23.55
CA GLU A 1033 23.38 -48.41 24.24
C GLU A 1033 22.81 -47.03 23.89
N MET A 1034 22.07 -46.91 22.79
CA MET A 1034 21.45 -45.67 22.36
C MET A 1034 20.22 -45.25 23.19
N THR A 1035 19.68 -46.17 23.99
CA THR A 1035 18.46 -45.91 24.80
C THR A 1035 18.78 -45.24 26.14
N LEU A 1036 20.00 -45.38 26.66
CA LEU A 1036 20.40 -44.76 27.93
C LEU A 1036 20.79 -43.28 27.78
N LEU A 1037 21.29 -42.85 26.63
CA LEU A 1037 21.67 -41.45 26.38
C LEU A 1037 20.46 -40.50 26.21
N VAL A 1038 19.29 -41.05 25.85
CA VAL A 1038 18.05 -40.27 25.68
C VAL A 1038 17.39 -39.96 27.02
N ALA A 1039 17.67 -40.74 28.07
CA ALA A 1039 17.11 -40.52 29.40
C ALA A 1039 17.79 -39.39 30.17
N GLU A 1040 19.08 -39.12 29.95
CA GLU A 1040 19.80 -38.03 30.65
C GLU A 1040 19.59 -36.64 30.02
N ILE A 1041 19.18 -36.56 28.76
CA ILE A 1041 18.93 -35.27 28.07
C ILE A 1041 17.55 -34.66 28.44
N PHE A 1042 16.65 -35.44 29.05
CA PHE A 1042 15.34 -34.94 29.49
C PHE A 1042 15.33 -34.38 30.93
N MET A 1043 16.45 -34.41 31.66
CA MET A 1043 16.54 -34.01 33.07
C MET A 1043 17.53 -32.84 33.34
N LEU A 1044 17.94 -32.10 32.31
CA LEU A 1044 18.68 -30.83 32.37
C LEU A 1044 18.01 -29.81 31.44
#